data_AF-A0A9C9N554-F1
#
_entry.id   AF-A0A9C9N554-F1
#
_cell.length_a   1.000
_cell.length_b   1.000
_cell.length_c   1.000
_cell.angle_alpha   90.00
_cell.angle_beta   90.00
_cell.angle_gamma   90.00
#
_symmetry.space_group_name_H-M   'P 1'
#
loop_
_entity.id
_entity.type
_entity.pdbx_description
1 polymer ?
#
loop_
_entity_poly.entity_id
_entity_poly.type
_entity_poly.pdbx_seq_one_letter_code
_entity_poly.pdbx_strand_id
1 'polypeptide(L)'
;MIPPRMWGDGCGIIKVTTGRKGKVMLTLSDVEQALDEYIERFIPAMLRWKYHLILVKGGPDYPHLPEQSHLAHIVNGVFGLTQLVKFLVIHDVWVPGLDVEAFRKALALYTVHEVHKEQDVEFIDASQFSIPLERLREEYERLGLDSFARVDEHLMRAANVHKRSTRHGDLLVSDDPTASRLWLLVRLADTFASVKTPEEAVASLKGYLADLGPVFVPQSPPGKYVLYYHEIKDVRGVLTNTIHQAVAQQLADGMGFFPLLYFATGTLYVGPACHEATDHARFIEDVSGDVLGSLAQGSGADAARDGLRRQKFDFERYVYAFSSIDALLELVRDETVTSKPDARTAVQEIDGLVAKRQELTDEWRETVEQRLGILLLDPKEHRTFNELWSLVRRYLLYVDTLLRDLNPTENRLEWFIRTFALPQETTDHLRQEADIWAKGGIGKYVLVIAYHFLRGPDFADRPAEALPPEMVVERLHRRVLEAMRQIDTRAGRQAAVAELGLRQDLEAYLREHLYLSFAPVSHLEADGLASYTATKRKGHTGRICSICNRYSEYTDKLRTGILDDFGRVFSNRVLPAVEAPQGNRLWCPVCQLEFILRKVTGMGLPSTAHYKNSRRIYLYVLPTFSFTPDHIRLFEPLLKPFHHVTSLPIRDYGKDDPGLPHYWLERRALDQTWVEDLQEVLARKAAKIAGWGGRDFVGERVSLGRIVGQPHYYLITWEKAARDSESDDARIATRTEAWTKAVFAAVVISGLTSCKLYVTERPYLPISDPAELKATITLDGPPPALRGLLGERTDFVSLYGRERGQRSGLERALDLSAALWTVTADVHAPNRSTKDKYVAERLGTLNTSPLAGATFYKEFGRLNDGQSPYPVLATACEV
;
A
#
# COMPACT_ATOMS: atom_id res chain seq x y z
N MET A 1 23.05 35.55 53.08
CA MET A 1 24.31 35.06 52.47
C MET A 1 24.63 33.70 53.08
N ILE A 2 24.05 32.63 52.53
CA ILE A 2 24.39 31.20 52.75
C ILE A 2 23.98 30.49 51.44
N PRO A 3 24.82 29.63 50.82
CA PRO A 3 24.72 29.24 49.40
C PRO A 3 23.76 28.05 49.16
N PRO A 4 23.37 27.81 47.89
CA PRO A 4 22.43 26.74 47.52
C PRO A 4 23.11 25.36 47.49
N ARG A 5 22.45 24.35 48.06
CA ARG A 5 22.85 22.94 47.96
C ARG A 5 22.54 22.42 46.55
N MET A 6 23.58 21.96 45.88
CA MET A 6 23.51 21.13 44.68
C MET A 6 22.64 19.90 44.93
N TRP A 7 21.67 19.66 44.05
CA TRP A 7 21.00 18.37 43.94
C TRP A 7 21.91 17.46 43.12
N GLY A 8 22.47 16.45 43.77
CA GLY A 8 23.33 15.45 43.16
C GLY A 8 22.54 14.36 42.43
N ASP A 9 23.13 13.88 41.35
CA ASP A 9 22.69 12.78 40.49
C ASP A 9 22.28 11.54 41.27
N GLY A 10 20.98 11.26 41.29
CA GLY A 10 20.39 10.06 41.88
C GLY A 10 20.09 9.00 40.84
N CYS A 11 21.10 8.49 40.12
CA CYS A 11 20.98 7.26 39.34
C CYS A 11 22.20 6.37 39.61
N GLY A 12 22.23 5.80 40.82
CA GLY A 12 23.22 4.82 41.20
C GLY A 12 22.98 3.51 40.45
N ILE A 13 23.83 3.22 39.46
CA ILE A 13 23.90 1.93 38.77
C ILE A 13 24.29 0.86 39.79
N ILE A 14 23.32 0.07 40.26
CA ILE A 14 23.58 -1.12 41.07
C ILE A 14 24.14 -2.20 40.13
N LYS A 15 25.47 -2.33 40.07
CA LYS A 15 26.14 -3.51 39.50
C LYS A 15 25.93 -4.70 40.45
N VAL A 16 24.91 -5.51 40.20
CA VAL A 16 24.82 -6.86 40.78
C VAL A 16 25.62 -7.80 39.89
N THR A 17 26.86 -8.10 40.28
CA THR A 17 27.64 -9.21 39.74
C THR A 17 27.17 -10.53 40.36
N THR A 18 26.34 -11.29 39.64
CA THR A 18 26.06 -12.71 39.96
C THR A 18 26.93 -13.62 39.09
N GLY A 19 27.56 -14.61 39.74
CA GLY A 19 28.56 -15.50 39.15
C GLY A 19 28.03 -16.33 37.98
N ARG A 20 28.83 -16.38 36.90
CA ARG A 20 28.67 -17.26 35.74
C ARG A 20 29.12 -18.68 36.09
N LYS A 21 28.19 -19.59 36.34
CA LYS A 21 28.39 -21.03 36.11
C LYS A 21 27.09 -21.63 35.54
N GLY A 22 27.16 -22.10 34.29
CA GLY A 22 26.27 -23.10 33.69
C GLY A 22 24.77 -22.80 33.58
N LYS A 23 24.38 -21.62 33.07
CA LYS A 23 22.97 -21.37 32.69
C LYS A 23 22.85 -21.40 31.17
N VAL A 24 22.09 -22.36 30.63
CA VAL A 24 21.68 -22.37 29.22
C VAL A 24 20.79 -21.14 29.03
N MET A 25 21.24 -20.20 28.21
CA MET A 25 20.53 -18.95 27.94
C MET A 25 19.84 -19.12 26.58
N LEU A 26 18.54 -18.88 26.54
CA LEU A 26 17.76 -18.87 25.29
C LEU A 26 18.40 -17.87 24.31
N THR A 27 18.73 -18.33 23.09
CA THR A 27 19.33 -17.49 22.06
C THR A 27 18.29 -17.07 21.00
N LEU A 28 18.62 -16.07 20.19
CA LEU A 28 17.72 -15.62 19.12
C LEU A 28 17.50 -16.73 18.09
N SER A 29 18.56 -17.50 17.78
CA SER A 29 18.50 -18.66 16.90
C SER A 29 17.56 -19.75 17.44
N ASP A 30 17.53 -19.99 18.75
CA ASP A 30 16.62 -20.97 19.35
C ASP A 30 15.15 -20.54 19.19
N VAL A 31 14.88 -19.24 19.38
CA VAL A 31 13.54 -18.65 19.24
C VAL A 31 13.08 -18.71 17.79
N GLU A 32 13.95 -18.33 16.85
CA GLU A 32 13.66 -18.37 15.41
C GLU A 32 13.45 -19.81 14.94
N GLN A 33 14.32 -20.75 15.31
CA GLN A 33 14.16 -22.15 14.92
C GLN A 33 12.87 -22.77 15.48
N ALA A 34 12.52 -22.48 16.74
CA ALA A 34 11.28 -22.97 17.33
C ALA A 34 10.04 -22.38 16.64
N LEU A 35 10.07 -21.09 16.28
CA LEU A 35 8.99 -20.46 15.55
C LEU A 35 8.87 -20.99 14.12
N ASP A 36 9.99 -21.21 13.43
CA ASP A 36 10.01 -21.68 12.04
C ASP A 36 9.45 -23.09 11.96
N GLU A 37 9.90 -24.00 12.84
CA GLU A 37 9.30 -25.31 12.98
C GLU A 37 7.80 -25.22 13.29
N TYR A 38 7.38 -24.25 14.12
CA TYR A 38 5.98 -24.08 14.46
C TYR A 38 5.13 -23.65 13.24
N ILE A 39 5.60 -22.65 12.50
CA ILE A 39 4.94 -22.13 11.29
C ILE A 39 4.84 -23.21 10.22
N GLU A 40 5.93 -23.94 9.96
CA GLU A 40 5.98 -24.95 8.90
C GLU A 40 5.10 -26.18 9.19
N ARG A 41 4.90 -26.53 10.46
CA ARG A 41 4.19 -27.77 10.84
C ARG A 41 2.76 -27.53 11.28
N PHE A 42 2.52 -26.55 12.15
CA PHE A 42 1.23 -26.41 12.85
C PHE A 42 0.27 -25.45 12.16
N ILE A 43 0.75 -24.41 11.46
CA ILE A 43 -0.15 -23.57 10.65
C ILE A 43 -0.83 -24.40 9.55
N PRO A 44 -0.13 -25.22 8.74
CA PRO A 44 -0.78 -26.12 7.80
C PRO A 44 -1.74 -27.11 8.47
N ALA A 45 -1.42 -27.61 9.68
CA ALA A 45 -2.33 -28.48 10.43
C ALA A 45 -3.63 -27.76 10.81
N MET A 46 -3.53 -26.54 11.34
CA MET A 46 -4.70 -25.70 11.66
C MET A 46 -5.54 -25.37 10.42
N LEU A 47 -4.90 -25.13 9.26
CA LEU A 47 -5.59 -24.92 8.00
C LEU A 47 -6.36 -26.18 7.55
N ARG A 48 -5.75 -27.38 7.63
CA ARG A 48 -6.43 -28.66 7.34
C ARG A 48 -7.69 -28.85 8.20
N TRP A 49 -7.62 -28.43 9.47
CA TRP A 49 -8.74 -28.46 10.41
C TRP A 49 -9.60 -27.19 10.40
N LYS A 50 -9.44 -26.31 9.40
CA LYS A 50 -10.31 -25.16 9.11
C LYS A 50 -10.36 -24.08 10.18
N TYR A 51 -9.30 -23.92 10.98
CA TYR A 51 -9.24 -22.91 12.05
C TYR A 51 -9.41 -21.48 11.54
N HIS A 52 -9.03 -21.21 10.30
CA HIS A 52 -9.20 -19.92 9.64
C HIS A 52 -10.67 -19.60 9.30
N LEU A 53 -11.56 -20.59 9.32
CA LEU A 53 -12.99 -20.44 9.01
C LEU A 53 -13.89 -20.50 10.25
N ILE A 54 -13.33 -20.85 11.42
CA ILE A 54 -14.06 -20.98 12.67
C ILE A 54 -13.97 -19.65 13.43
N LEU A 55 -15.13 -19.10 13.79
CA LEU A 55 -15.20 -17.88 14.59
C LEU A 55 -15.03 -18.21 16.08
N VAL A 56 -14.10 -17.53 16.77
CA VAL A 56 -13.87 -17.72 18.22
C VAL A 56 -14.13 -16.48 19.08
N LYS A 57 -14.20 -15.30 18.45
CA LYS A 57 -14.58 -14.03 19.10
C LYS A 57 -15.42 -13.20 18.13
N GLY A 58 -16.41 -12.48 18.65
CA GLY A 58 -17.31 -11.62 17.88
C GLY A 58 -18.53 -12.35 17.29
N GLY A 59 -19.09 -11.78 16.23
CA GLY A 59 -20.27 -12.31 15.54
C GLY A 59 -21.61 -11.96 16.20
N PRO A 60 -22.71 -12.57 15.74
CA PRO A 60 -24.07 -12.31 16.24
C PRO A 60 -24.26 -12.57 17.74
N ASP A 61 -23.51 -13.55 18.29
CA ASP A 61 -23.59 -13.90 19.71
C ASP A 61 -22.86 -12.87 20.60
N TYR A 62 -21.86 -12.16 20.05
CA TYR A 62 -21.11 -11.10 20.72
C TYR A 62 -20.96 -9.86 19.82
N PRO A 63 -22.05 -9.14 19.50
CA PRO A 63 -22.07 -8.10 18.46
C PRO A 63 -21.32 -6.81 18.85
N HIS A 64 -20.79 -6.74 20.07
CA HIS A 64 -19.94 -5.65 20.55
C HIS A 64 -18.44 -5.94 20.35
N LEU A 65 -18.07 -7.18 19.99
CA LEU A 65 -16.70 -7.57 19.74
C LEU A 65 -16.43 -7.73 18.24
N PRO A 66 -15.24 -7.30 17.75
CA PRO A 66 -14.79 -7.63 16.41
C PRO A 66 -14.66 -9.12 16.19
N GLU A 67 -15.02 -9.57 14.99
CA GLU A 67 -14.83 -10.95 14.54
C GLU A 67 -13.33 -11.27 14.45
N GLN A 68 -12.96 -12.45 14.95
CA GLN A 68 -11.63 -13.05 14.85
C GLN A 68 -11.76 -14.56 14.64
N SER A 69 -11.07 -15.09 13.63
CA SER A 69 -11.00 -16.53 13.39
C SER A 69 -10.11 -17.23 14.44
N HIS A 70 -10.29 -18.53 14.62
CA HIS A 70 -9.46 -19.31 15.54
C HIS A 70 -7.98 -19.22 15.16
N LEU A 71 -7.68 -19.31 13.86
CA LEU A 71 -6.31 -19.15 13.36
C LEU A 71 -5.74 -17.77 13.68
N ALA A 72 -6.47 -16.69 13.38
CA ALA A 72 -6.00 -15.33 13.65
C ALA A 72 -5.78 -15.09 15.15
N HIS A 73 -6.60 -15.69 16.01
CA HIS A 73 -6.41 -15.63 17.45
C HIS A 73 -5.09 -16.28 17.86
N ILE A 74 -4.85 -17.53 17.43
CA ILE A 74 -3.62 -18.25 17.77
C ILE A 74 -2.38 -17.56 17.18
N VAL A 75 -2.42 -17.15 15.91
CA VAL A 75 -1.28 -16.52 15.23
C VAL A 75 -0.90 -15.20 15.91
N ASN A 76 -1.87 -14.33 16.23
CA ASN A 76 -1.59 -13.07 16.92
C ASN A 76 -0.91 -13.30 18.28
N GLY A 77 -1.35 -14.30 19.05
CA GLY A 77 -0.80 -14.59 20.37
C GLY A 77 0.59 -15.24 20.30
N VAL A 78 0.79 -16.23 19.43
CA VAL A 78 2.10 -16.87 19.19
C VAL A 78 3.12 -15.84 18.74
N PHE A 79 2.77 -15.01 17.75
CA PHE A 79 3.70 -14.04 17.19
C PHE A 79 3.96 -12.87 18.14
N GLY A 80 2.94 -12.39 18.87
CA GLY A 80 3.13 -11.38 19.92
C GLY A 80 4.04 -11.86 21.05
N LEU A 81 3.83 -13.10 21.52
CA LEU A 81 4.68 -13.72 22.54
C LEU A 81 6.12 -13.92 22.03
N THR A 82 6.26 -14.38 20.80
CA THR A 82 7.59 -14.55 20.18
C THR A 82 8.34 -13.23 20.09
N GLN A 83 7.65 -12.15 19.69
CA GLN A 83 8.26 -10.82 19.61
C GLN A 83 8.69 -10.29 21.00
N LEU A 84 7.92 -10.59 22.06
CA LEU A 84 8.34 -10.30 23.44
C LEU A 84 9.58 -11.11 23.82
N VAL A 85 9.63 -12.40 23.49
CA VAL A 85 10.79 -13.24 23.81
C VAL A 85 12.04 -12.80 23.04
N LYS A 86 11.90 -12.39 21.77
CA LYS A 86 12.99 -11.75 21.00
C LYS A 86 13.54 -10.52 21.71
N PHE A 87 12.66 -9.63 22.21
CA PHE A 87 13.07 -8.49 23.03
C PHE A 87 13.89 -8.92 24.26
N LEU A 88 13.42 -9.93 25.01
CA LEU A 88 14.12 -10.40 26.21
C LEU A 88 15.53 -10.90 25.88
N VAL A 89 15.67 -11.64 24.78
CA VAL A 89 16.97 -12.17 24.34
C VAL A 89 17.89 -11.06 23.84
N ILE A 90 17.40 -10.16 22.98
CA ILE A 90 18.19 -9.05 22.41
C ILE A 90 18.75 -8.13 23.49
N HIS A 91 18.03 -7.94 24.59
CA HIS A 91 18.42 -7.07 25.70
C HIS A 91 18.96 -7.82 26.92
N ASP A 92 19.34 -9.10 26.78
CA ASP A 92 19.92 -9.93 27.85
C ASP A 92 19.07 -9.94 29.14
N VAL A 93 17.74 -9.92 29.01
CA VAL A 93 16.79 -9.96 30.12
C VAL A 93 16.58 -11.40 30.55
N TRP A 94 17.18 -11.77 31.68
CA TRP A 94 17.00 -13.09 32.25
C TRP A 94 15.64 -13.25 32.93
N VAL A 95 14.86 -14.24 32.47
CA VAL A 95 13.60 -14.67 33.09
C VAL A 95 13.77 -16.09 33.63
N PRO A 96 13.61 -16.33 34.96
CA PRO A 96 13.73 -17.66 35.53
C PRO A 96 12.71 -18.66 34.94
N GLY A 97 13.20 -19.83 34.53
CA GLY A 97 12.37 -20.90 33.96
C GLY A 97 11.94 -20.66 32.51
N LEU A 98 12.51 -19.66 31.81
CA LEU A 98 12.31 -19.45 30.38
C LEU A 98 13.55 -19.94 29.61
N ASP A 99 13.48 -21.16 29.09
CA ASP A 99 14.41 -21.73 28.13
C ASP A 99 13.68 -22.12 26.83
N VAL A 100 14.39 -22.76 25.90
CA VAL A 100 13.82 -23.15 24.59
C VAL A 100 12.69 -24.16 24.75
N GLU A 101 12.78 -25.07 25.72
CA GLU A 101 11.75 -26.07 25.97
C GLU A 101 10.49 -25.42 26.54
N ALA A 102 10.64 -24.53 27.53
CA ALA A 102 9.55 -23.75 28.09
C ALA A 102 8.88 -22.86 27.04
N PHE A 103 9.65 -22.24 26.14
CA PHE A 103 9.10 -21.46 25.03
C PHE A 103 8.25 -22.34 24.09
N ARG A 104 8.75 -23.50 23.67
CA ARG A 104 7.99 -24.47 22.84
C ARG A 104 6.71 -24.94 23.55
N LYS A 105 6.80 -25.29 24.83
CA LYS A 105 5.64 -25.65 25.66
C LYS A 105 4.61 -24.53 25.72
N ALA A 106 5.04 -23.28 25.88
CA ALA A 106 4.13 -22.14 25.91
C ALA A 106 3.37 -21.95 24.59
N LEU A 107 4.04 -22.09 23.44
CA LEU A 107 3.38 -22.04 22.14
C LEU A 107 2.37 -23.18 21.96
N ALA A 108 2.75 -24.40 22.34
CA ALA A 108 1.87 -25.56 22.22
C ALA A 108 0.64 -25.45 23.14
N LEU A 109 0.84 -25.07 24.40
CA LEU A 109 -0.24 -24.82 25.37
C LEU A 109 -1.19 -23.72 24.90
N TYR A 110 -0.64 -22.63 24.38
CA TYR A 110 -1.44 -21.55 23.81
C TYR A 110 -2.21 -22.00 22.57
N THR A 111 -1.71 -22.96 21.79
CA THR A 111 -2.45 -23.45 20.61
C THR A 111 -3.77 -24.15 21.00
N VAL A 112 -3.82 -24.79 22.17
CA VAL A 112 -5.00 -25.54 22.66
C VAL A 112 -5.74 -24.84 23.81
N HIS A 113 -5.51 -23.54 24.02
CA HIS A 113 -6.07 -22.80 25.16
C HIS A 113 -7.54 -22.35 24.99
N GLU A 114 -8.15 -22.65 23.84
CA GLU A 114 -9.53 -22.27 23.48
C GLU A 114 -10.40 -23.48 23.11
N VAL A 115 -9.98 -24.70 23.50
CA VAL A 115 -10.72 -25.95 23.21
C VAL A 115 -12.14 -25.91 23.77
N HIS A 116 -12.37 -25.23 24.88
CA HIS A 116 -13.71 -25.04 25.46
C HIS A 116 -14.73 -24.35 24.55
N LYS A 117 -14.29 -23.70 23.45
CA LYS A 117 -15.18 -23.07 22.48
C LYS A 117 -15.57 -23.98 21.32
N GLU A 118 -15.06 -25.20 21.27
CA GLU A 118 -15.48 -26.18 20.27
C GLU A 118 -16.88 -26.73 20.55
N GLN A 119 -17.61 -27.08 19.48
CA GLN A 119 -19.02 -27.47 19.57
C GLN A 119 -19.25 -28.84 20.26
N ASP A 120 -18.30 -29.75 20.11
CA ASP A 120 -18.45 -31.17 20.48
C ASP A 120 -17.82 -31.47 21.85
N VAL A 121 -17.62 -30.46 22.70
CA VAL A 121 -17.01 -30.65 24.02
C VAL A 121 -18.09 -30.99 25.05
N GLU A 122 -18.10 -32.25 25.49
CA GLU A 122 -18.88 -32.67 26.66
C GLU A 122 -18.17 -32.24 27.95
N PHE A 123 -18.73 -31.25 28.65
CA PHE A 123 -18.17 -30.75 29.91
C PHE A 123 -18.47 -31.69 31.09
N ILE A 124 -17.50 -31.87 31.99
CA ILE A 124 -17.64 -32.69 33.21
C ILE A 124 -18.67 -32.09 34.18
N ASP A 125 -18.82 -30.77 34.20
CA ASP A 125 -19.79 -30.05 35.03
C ASP A 125 -20.32 -28.79 34.31
N ALA A 126 -21.13 -27.98 35.00
CA ALA A 126 -21.74 -26.77 34.45
C ALA A 126 -20.74 -25.64 34.07
N SER A 127 -19.45 -25.79 34.41
CA SER A 127 -18.42 -24.85 33.98
C SER A 127 -17.97 -25.16 32.56
N GLN A 128 -17.98 -24.16 31.69
CA GLN A 128 -17.40 -24.26 30.34
C GLN A 128 -15.90 -24.62 30.35
N PHE A 129 -15.22 -24.52 31.49
CA PHE A 129 -13.79 -24.86 31.60
C PHE A 129 -13.54 -26.26 32.17
N SER A 130 -14.58 -27.03 32.46
CA SER A 130 -14.48 -28.41 32.93
C SER A 130 -14.36 -29.37 31.76
N ILE A 131 -13.35 -29.14 30.92
CA ILE A 131 -13.02 -29.97 29.76
C ILE A 131 -12.42 -31.30 30.25
N PRO A 132 -12.86 -32.46 29.71
CA PRO A 132 -12.19 -33.74 29.90
C PRO A 132 -10.71 -33.69 29.47
N LEU A 133 -9.84 -34.34 30.23
CA LEU A 133 -8.40 -34.35 29.94
C LEU A 133 -8.11 -35.08 28.61
N GLU A 134 -8.89 -36.13 28.33
CA GLU A 134 -8.86 -36.92 27.12
C GLU A 134 -9.14 -36.05 25.88
N ARG A 135 -10.12 -35.12 25.97
CA ARG A 135 -10.46 -34.22 24.86
C ARG A 135 -9.32 -33.24 24.55
N LEU A 136 -8.64 -32.72 25.57
CA LEU A 136 -7.48 -31.86 25.39
C LEU A 136 -6.32 -32.62 24.74
N ARG A 137 -6.11 -33.86 25.15
CA ARG A 137 -5.09 -34.74 24.57
C ARG A 137 -5.39 -35.08 23.11
N GLU A 138 -6.63 -35.45 22.80
CA GLU A 138 -7.06 -35.69 21.41
C GLU A 138 -6.78 -34.48 20.52
N GLU A 139 -7.04 -33.28 21.02
CA GLU A 139 -6.77 -32.05 20.28
C GLU A 139 -5.27 -31.82 20.07
N TYR A 140 -4.49 -32.03 21.12
CA TYR A 140 -3.05 -31.90 21.09
C TYR A 140 -2.40 -32.87 20.09
N GLU A 141 -2.87 -34.13 20.07
CA GLU A 141 -2.45 -35.18 19.12
C GLU A 141 -2.98 -34.89 17.71
N ARG A 142 -4.21 -34.38 17.55
CA ARG A 142 -4.81 -33.99 16.26
C ARG A 142 -3.97 -32.95 15.52
N LEU A 143 -3.35 -32.04 16.26
CA LEU A 143 -2.43 -31.02 15.73
C LEU A 143 -0.98 -31.53 15.63
N GLY A 144 -0.65 -32.67 16.24
CA GLY A 144 0.71 -33.24 16.27
C GLY A 144 1.68 -32.50 17.19
N LEU A 145 1.16 -31.78 18.20
CA LEU A 145 1.95 -30.95 19.12
C LEU A 145 2.79 -31.79 20.10
N ASP A 146 2.47 -33.07 20.29
CA ASP A 146 3.21 -34.05 21.09
C ASP A 146 4.68 -34.20 20.66
N SER A 147 4.91 -34.09 19.34
CA SER A 147 6.24 -34.11 18.76
C SER A 147 7.00 -32.79 18.89
N PHE A 148 6.31 -31.69 19.21
CA PHE A 148 6.90 -30.35 19.35
C PHE A 148 7.30 -30.05 20.79
N ALA A 149 6.40 -30.37 21.73
CA ALA A 149 6.60 -30.19 23.16
C ALA A 149 5.80 -31.25 23.94
N ARG A 150 6.40 -31.81 24.99
CA ARG A 150 5.69 -32.71 25.91
C ARG A 150 5.08 -31.89 27.04
N VAL A 151 3.78 -32.02 27.24
CA VAL A 151 3.03 -31.31 28.28
C VAL A 151 2.01 -32.27 28.88
N ASP A 152 1.76 -32.18 30.19
CA ASP A 152 0.72 -32.97 30.86
C ASP A 152 -0.68 -32.37 30.64
N GLU A 153 -1.71 -33.22 30.66
CA GLU A 153 -3.08 -32.83 30.36
C GLU A 153 -3.67 -31.84 31.39
N HIS A 154 -3.21 -31.88 32.66
CA HIS A 154 -3.65 -30.93 33.69
C HIS A 154 -3.17 -29.52 33.35
N LEU A 155 -1.93 -29.37 32.89
CA LEU A 155 -1.41 -28.09 32.44
C LEU A 155 -2.11 -27.57 31.17
N MET A 156 -2.49 -28.47 30.24
CA MET A 156 -3.33 -28.10 29.09
C MET A 156 -4.67 -27.51 29.53
N ARG A 157 -5.32 -28.11 30.54
CA ARG A 157 -6.57 -27.59 31.09
C ARG A 157 -6.36 -26.27 31.84
N ALA A 158 -5.28 -26.17 32.61
CA ALA A 158 -4.91 -24.93 33.30
C ALA A 158 -4.67 -23.76 32.33
N ALA A 159 -4.13 -24.05 31.13
CA ALA A 159 -3.91 -23.04 30.08
C ALA A 159 -5.22 -22.44 29.57
N ASN A 160 -6.35 -23.17 29.63
CA ASN A 160 -7.67 -22.71 29.20
C ASN A 160 -8.36 -21.76 30.20
N VAL A 161 -7.80 -21.54 31.40
CA VAL A 161 -8.52 -20.85 32.49
C VAL A 161 -7.85 -19.60 33.04
N HIS A 162 -8.69 -18.65 33.47
CA HIS A 162 -8.26 -17.47 34.23
C HIS A 162 -7.93 -17.80 35.69
N LYS A 163 -7.16 -16.92 36.34
CA LYS A 163 -6.67 -17.07 37.73
C LYS A 163 -7.77 -17.32 38.78
N ARG A 164 -8.99 -16.88 38.51
CA ARG A 164 -10.16 -17.02 39.42
C ARG A 164 -10.94 -18.31 39.22
N SER A 165 -10.59 -19.14 38.23
CA SER A 165 -11.25 -20.42 37.99
C SER A 165 -10.88 -21.46 39.04
N THR A 166 -11.82 -22.31 39.42
CA THR A 166 -11.58 -23.46 40.30
C THR A 166 -10.60 -24.46 39.69
N ARG A 167 -10.50 -24.51 38.35
CA ARG A 167 -9.54 -25.35 37.62
C ARG A 167 -8.11 -24.79 37.59
N HIS A 168 -7.88 -23.59 38.12
CA HIS A 168 -6.53 -23.04 38.28
C HIS A 168 -5.66 -23.88 39.23
N GLY A 169 -6.29 -24.68 40.12
CA GLY A 169 -5.59 -25.62 40.99
C GLY A 169 -4.82 -26.72 40.26
N ASP A 170 -5.12 -26.98 38.97
CA ASP A 170 -4.37 -27.95 38.15
C ASP A 170 -2.88 -27.58 38.03
N LEU A 171 -2.52 -26.30 38.19
CA LEU A 171 -1.11 -25.86 38.24
C LEU A 171 -0.32 -26.47 39.40
N LEU A 172 -0.99 -26.86 40.48
CA LEU A 172 -0.35 -27.51 41.64
C LEU A 172 -0.22 -29.03 41.45
N VAL A 173 -0.95 -29.58 40.47
CA VAL A 173 -1.01 -31.02 40.18
C VAL A 173 -0.09 -31.38 39.01
N SER A 174 0.16 -30.44 38.09
CA SER A 174 1.11 -30.63 36.99
C SER A 174 2.51 -30.98 37.51
N ASP A 175 3.14 -31.95 36.86
CA ASP A 175 4.51 -32.38 37.15
C ASP A 175 5.57 -31.42 36.58
N ASP A 176 5.17 -30.39 35.81
CA ASP A 176 6.11 -29.45 35.21
C ASP A 176 6.57 -28.38 36.24
N PRO A 177 7.87 -28.30 36.56
CA PRO A 177 8.40 -27.36 37.55
C PRO A 177 8.23 -25.88 37.12
N THR A 178 7.92 -25.62 35.85
CA THR A 178 7.67 -24.30 35.27
C THR A 178 6.19 -24.02 34.99
N ALA A 179 5.25 -24.86 35.44
CA ALA A 179 3.82 -24.75 35.17
C ALA A 179 3.25 -23.33 35.38
N SER A 180 3.58 -22.67 36.50
CA SER A 180 3.12 -21.30 36.78
C SER A 180 3.66 -20.27 35.79
N ARG A 181 4.90 -20.46 35.30
CA ARG A 181 5.52 -19.61 34.28
C ARG A 181 4.86 -19.82 32.93
N LEU A 182 4.63 -21.07 32.54
CA LEU A 182 3.96 -21.42 31.30
C LEU A 182 2.55 -20.84 31.24
N TRP A 183 1.80 -20.93 32.34
CA TRP A 183 0.49 -20.29 32.46
C TRP A 183 0.55 -18.77 32.24
N LEU A 184 1.53 -18.09 32.83
CA LEU A 184 1.73 -16.65 32.61
C LEU A 184 2.02 -16.32 31.14
N LEU A 185 2.86 -17.11 30.46
CA LEU A 185 3.17 -16.92 29.04
C LEU A 185 1.93 -17.11 28.16
N VAL A 186 1.08 -18.11 28.46
CA VAL A 186 -0.21 -18.32 27.78
C VAL A 186 -1.13 -17.12 27.98
N ARG A 187 -1.18 -16.52 29.19
CA ARG A 187 -2.00 -15.32 29.45
C ARG A 187 -1.47 -14.07 28.73
N LEU A 188 -0.15 -13.93 28.62
CA LEU A 188 0.47 -12.88 27.80
C LEU A 188 0.08 -13.05 26.33
N ALA A 189 0.18 -14.27 25.78
CA ALA A 189 -0.23 -14.58 24.40
C ALA A 189 -1.72 -14.30 24.15
N ASP A 190 -2.62 -14.72 25.04
CA ASP A 190 -4.07 -14.43 24.93
C ASP A 190 -4.35 -12.92 24.98
N THR A 191 -3.61 -12.18 25.82
CA THR A 191 -3.70 -10.72 25.88
C THR A 191 -3.25 -10.09 24.57
N PHE A 192 -2.10 -10.50 24.01
CA PHE A 192 -1.63 -10.04 22.70
C PHE A 192 -2.65 -10.30 21.58
N ALA A 193 -3.35 -11.44 21.63
CA ALA A 193 -4.36 -11.81 20.66
C ALA A 193 -5.73 -11.15 20.86
N SER A 194 -5.89 -10.28 21.87
CA SER A 194 -7.19 -9.69 22.27
C SER A 194 -7.21 -8.16 22.30
N VAL A 195 -6.06 -7.51 22.49
CA VAL A 195 -5.94 -6.06 22.56
C VAL A 195 -6.12 -5.44 21.18
N LYS A 196 -6.93 -4.37 21.07
CA LYS A 196 -7.35 -3.79 19.80
C LYS A 196 -6.63 -2.48 19.47
N THR A 197 -6.17 -1.77 20.49
CA THR A 197 -5.45 -0.51 20.36
C THR A 197 -4.14 -0.54 21.15
N PRO A 198 -3.15 0.30 20.79
CA PRO A 198 -1.91 0.40 21.55
C PRO A 198 -2.15 0.80 23.02
N GLU A 199 -3.08 1.72 23.28
CA GLU A 199 -3.44 2.16 24.63
C GLU A 199 -4.01 1.01 25.48
N GLU A 200 -4.96 0.24 24.93
CA GLU A 200 -5.53 -0.94 25.60
C GLU A 200 -4.43 -1.98 25.90
N ALA A 201 -3.47 -2.14 24.99
CA ALA A 201 -2.36 -3.06 25.16
C ALA A 201 -1.45 -2.66 26.34
N VAL A 202 -1.12 -1.36 26.48
CA VAL A 202 -0.37 -0.86 27.64
C VAL A 202 -1.10 -1.19 28.94
N ALA A 203 -2.40 -0.90 29.02
CA ALA A 203 -3.20 -1.12 30.22
C ALA A 203 -3.27 -2.62 30.59
N SER A 204 -3.47 -3.48 29.60
CA SER A 204 -3.71 -4.91 29.80
C SER A 204 -2.44 -5.72 30.08
N LEU A 205 -1.32 -5.36 29.46
CA LEU A 205 -0.05 -6.11 29.59
C LEU A 205 0.75 -5.74 30.83
N LYS A 206 0.55 -4.54 31.39
CA LYS A 206 1.34 -4.00 32.51
C LYS A 206 1.44 -4.95 33.70
N GLY A 207 0.32 -5.56 34.11
CA GLY A 207 0.29 -6.49 35.24
C GLY A 207 1.07 -7.77 34.96
N TYR A 208 0.82 -8.39 33.80
CA TYR A 208 1.49 -9.63 33.41
C TYR A 208 2.99 -9.46 33.17
N LEU A 209 3.43 -8.31 32.64
CA LEU A 209 4.86 -8.02 32.50
C LEU A 209 5.55 -7.81 33.85
N ALA A 210 4.88 -7.16 34.82
CA ALA A 210 5.40 -7.06 36.18
C ALA A 210 5.54 -8.43 36.84
N ASP A 211 4.58 -9.34 36.62
CA ASP A 211 4.66 -10.74 37.07
C ASP A 211 5.76 -11.53 36.31
N LEU A 212 6.08 -11.14 35.07
CA LEU A 212 7.11 -11.79 34.26
C LEU A 212 8.51 -11.55 34.85
N GLY A 213 8.79 -10.35 35.36
CA GLY A 213 10.04 -10.11 36.07
C GLY A 213 10.21 -8.70 36.61
N PRO A 214 11.15 -8.51 37.56
CA PRO A 214 11.39 -7.23 38.24
C PRO A 214 11.79 -6.10 37.29
N VAL A 215 12.30 -6.42 36.10
CA VAL A 215 12.69 -5.42 35.09
C VAL A 215 11.52 -4.63 34.50
N PHE A 216 10.28 -5.07 34.68
CA PHE A 216 9.07 -4.39 34.20
C PHE A 216 8.22 -3.80 35.34
N VAL A 217 8.66 -3.92 36.59
CA VAL A 217 7.86 -3.49 37.76
C VAL A 217 7.80 -1.96 37.79
N PRO A 218 6.61 -1.33 37.83
CA PRO A 218 6.48 0.12 37.74
C PRO A 218 6.84 0.88 39.02
N GLN A 219 7.04 0.19 40.15
CA GLN A 219 7.22 0.81 41.48
C GLN A 219 8.64 0.66 42.03
N SER A 220 9.03 1.61 42.90
CA SER A 220 10.39 1.90 43.32
C SER A 220 11.23 0.71 43.86
N PRO A 221 12.46 0.52 43.34
CA PRO A 221 13.02 1.22 42.18
C PRO A 221 12.30 0.74 40.89
N PRO A 222 11.87 1.66 40.02
CA PRO A 222 11.20 1.27 38.77
C PRO A 222 12.11 0.34 37.97
N GLY A 223 11.47 -0.64 37.33
CA GLY A 223 12.11 -1.57 36.41
C GLY A 223 12.81 -0.83 35.27
N LYS A 224 13.65 -1.56 34.54
CA LYS A 224 14.40 -1.01 33.42
C LYS A 224 13.53 -0.64 32.22
N TYR A 225 12.40 -1.32 32.04
CA TYR A 225 11.58 -1.22 30.84
C TYR A 225 10.11 -0.98 31.16
N VAL A 226 9.46 -0.18 30.31
CA VAL A 226 8.02 0.08 30.35
C VAL A 226 7.44 0.07 28.93
N LEU A 227 6.12 0.02 28.84
CA LEU A 227 5.43 0.08 27.55
C LEU A 227 5.15 1.52 27.13
N TYR A 228 5.38 1.79 25.86
CA TYR A 228 5.08 3.07 25.20
C TYR A 228 4.33 2.80 23.89
N TYR A 229 3.69 3.82 23.34
CA TYR A 229 3.09 3.73 22.01
C TYR A 229 3.09 5.07 21.29
N HIS A 230 3.00 5.00 19.97
CA HIS A 230 2.51 6.11 19.17
C HIS A 230 1.19 5.74 18.52
N GLU A 231 0.42 6.75 18.15
CA GLU A 231 -0.82 6.60 17.41
C GLU A 231 -0.98 7.75 16.40
N ILE A 232 -1.55 7.47 15.24
CA ILE A 232 -1.95 8.45 14.24
C ILE A 232 -3.47 8.38 14.10
N LYS A 233 -4.14 9.48 14.45
CA LYS A 233 -5.62 9.55 14.50
C LYS A 233 -6.33 9.64 13.14
N ASP A 234 -5.57 9.66 12.04
CA ASP A 234 -6.08 9.85 10.68
C ASP A 234 -5.41 8.88 9.71
N VAL A 235 -6.17 7.87 9.26
CA VAL A 235 -5.68 6.79 8.40
C VAL A 235 -5.95 7.11 6.94
N ARG A 236 -4.90 7.49 6.20
CA ARG A 236 -4.99 7.94 4.81
C ARG A 236 -4.66 6.87 3.77
N GLY A 237 -3.79 5.92 4.11
CA GLY A 237 -3.27 4.93 3.18
C GLY A 237 -1.75 4.85 3.20
N VAL A 238 -1.08 5.13 2.09
CA VAL A 238 0.37 4.91 1.96
C VAL A 238 1.17 5.87 2.85
N LEU A 239 0.73 7.13 2.98
CA LEU A 239 1.33 8.14 3.83
C LEU A 239 1.30 7.73 5.30
N THR A 240 0.17 7.27 5.81
CA THR A 240 0.07 6.86 7.23
C THR A 240 1.02 5.70 7.54
N ASN A 241 1.11 4.69 6.67
CA ASN A 241 2.12 3.62 6.79
C ASN A 241 3.55 4.18 6.79
N THR A 242 3.84 5.12 5.88
CA THR A 242 5.17 5.75 5.76
C THR A 242 5.51 6.55 7.02
N ILE A 243 4.55 7.28 7.60
CA ILE A 243 4.74 8.03 8.85
C ILE A 243 4.99 7.04 10.00
N HIS A 244 4.20 5.98 10.11
CA HIS A 244 4.42 5.00 11.16
C HIS A 244 5.82 4.38 11.11
N GLN A 245 6.34 4.12 9.91
CA GLN A 245 7.68 3.60 9.71
C GLN A 245 8.75 4.61 10.12
N ALA A 246 8.61 5.86 9.70
CA ALA A 246 9.51 6.93 10.09
C ALA A 246 9.53 7.12 11.62
N VAL A 247 8.36 7.16 12.26
CA VAL A 247 8.25 7.25 13.73
C VAL A 247 8.90 6.04 14.41
N ALA A 248 8.63 4.83 13.94
CA ALA A 248 9.22 3.61 14.52
C ALA A 248 10.74 3.58 14.37
N GLN A 249 11.28 4.01 13.24
CA GLN A 249 12.71 4.08 13.00
C GLN A 249 13.39 5.09 13.93
N GLN A 250 12.82 6.29 14.06
CA GLN A 250 13.35 7.33 14.94
C GLN A 250 13.33 6.90 16.42
N LEU A 251 12.28 6.20 16.86
CA LEU A 251 12.18 5.65 18.21
C LEU A 251 13.18 4.50 18.46
N ALA A 252 13.36 3.61 17.49
CA ALA A 252 14.27 2.48 17.60
C ALA A 252 15.73 2.92 17.61
N ASP A 253 16.16 3.68 16.60
CA ASP A 253 17.56 4.08 16.43
C ASP A 253 17.98 5.19 17.39
N GLY A 254 17.08 6.15 17.65
CA GLY A 254 17.37 7.34 18.44
C GLY A 254 17.19 7.15 19.95
N MET A 255 16.28 6.27 20.36
CA MET A 255 15.87 6.16 21.77
C MET A 255 15.89 4.73 22.33
N GLY A 256 16.25 3.72 21.52
CA GLY A 256 16.34 2.32 21.97
C GLY A 256 14.99 1.68 22.25
N PHE A 257 13.92 2.13 21.59
CA PHE A 257 12.59 1.54 21.72
C PHE A 257 12.49 0.31 20.83
N PHE A 258 11.97 -0.78 21.37
CA PHE A 258 11.75 -2.00 20.63
C PHE A 258 10.27 -2.13 20.22
N PRO A 259 9.94 -2.15 18.92
CA PRO A 259 8.56 -2.31 18.47
C PRO A 259 8.05 -3.74 18.69
N LEU A 260 6.92 -3.84 19.39
CA LEU A 260 6.31 -5.10 19.82
C LEU A 260 5.11 -5.48 18.94
N LEU A 261 4.12 -4.58 18.79
CA LEU A 261 2.89 -4.84 18.03
C LEU A 261 2.55 -3.65 17.12
N TYR A 262 2.07 -3.95 15.92
CA TYR A 262 1.75 -2.96 14.89
C TYR A 262 0.24 -2.99 14.61
N PHE A 263 -0.49 -2.04 15.19
CA PHE A 263 -1.93 -1.85 15.01
C PHE A 263 -2.19 -1.01 13.77
N ALA A 264 -3.42 -1.02 13.22
CA ALA A 264 -3.73 -0.19 12.05
C ALA A 264 -3.51 1.32 12.28
N THR A 265 -3.55 1.78 13.54
CA THR A 265 -3.43 3.20 13.93
C THR A 265 -2.12 3.53 14.64
N GLY A 266 -1.27 2.57 14.97
CA GLY A 266 -0.11 2.84 15.83
C GLY A 266 0.76 1.64 16.15
N THR A 267 1.85 1.88 16.88
CA THR A 267 2.77 0.81 17.31
C THR A 267 2.93 0.83 18.82
N LEU A 268 2.92 -0.35 19.43
CA LEU A 268 3.31 -0.58 20.82
C LEU A 268 4.79 -0.89 20.89
N TYR A 269 5.49 -0.30 21.85
CA TYR A 269 6.91 -0.46 22.08
C TYR A 269 7.19 -0.92 23.52
N VAL A 270 8.30 -1.64 23.68
CA VAL A 270 9.00 -1.75 24.96
C VAL A 270 10.19 -0.80 24.92
N GLY A 271 10.24 0.17 25.83
CA GLY A 271 11.31 1.18 25.87
C GLY A 271 11.91 1.33 27.27
N PRO A 272 13.04 2.04 27.39
CA PRO A 272 13.69 2.30 28.68
C PRO A 272 12.80 3.17 29.58
N ALA A 273 12.70 2.82 30.86
CA ALA A 273 11.89 3.57 31.84
C ALA A 273 12.40 5.00 32.07
N CYS A 274 13.70 5.22 31.85
CA CYS A 274 14.32 6.54 31.82
C CYS A 274 14.80 6.83 30.40
N HIS A 275 14.25 7.87 29.78
CA HIS A 275 14.67 8.38 28.48
C HIS A 275 14.90 9.88 28.59
N GLU A 276 15.76 10.43 27.73
CA GLU A 276 15.96 11.88 27.67
C GLU A 276 14.68 12.57 27.19
N ALA A 277 14.41 13.77 27.68
CA ALA A 277 13.27 14.56 27.23
C ALA A 277 13.43 14.85 25.73
N THR A 278 12.58 14.25 24.91
CA THR A 278 12.60 14.45 23.45
C THR A 278 12.15 15.86 23.12
N ASP A 279 12.94 16.58 22.32
CA ASP A 279 12.47 17.79 21.64
C ASP A 279 11.43 17.37 20.59
N HIS A 280 10.15 17.52 20.94
CA HIS A 280 9.03 17.11 20.10
C HIS A 280 9.04 17.83 18.74
N ALA A 281 9.47 19.09 18.69
CA ALA A 281 9.52 19.84 17.43
C ALA A 281 10.58 19.23 16.51
N ARG A 282 11.79 18.98 17.04
CA ARG A 282 12.87 18.33 16.28
C ARG A 282 12.50 16.92 15.85
N PHE A 283 11.84 16.14 16.72
CA PHE A 283 11.35 14.80 16.36
C PHE A 283 10.40 14.83 15.16
N ILE A 284 9.47 15.79 15.12
CA ILE A 284 8.57 15.97 13.97
C ILE A 284 9.32 16.40 12.70
N GLU A 285 10.34 17.24 12.81
CA GLU A 285 11.18 17.65 11.68
C GLU A 285 11.95 16.46 11.08
N ASP A 286 12.51 15.61 11.94
CA ASP A 286 13.25 14.40 11.58
C ASP A 286 12.31 13.37 10.90
N VAL A 287 11.16 13.07 11.53
CA VAL A 287 10.12 12.21 10.93
C VAL A 287 9.64 12.74 9.58
N SER A 288 9.41 14.05 9.47
CA SER A 288 9.03 14.68 8.19
C SER A 288 10.15 14.57 7.15
N GLY A 289 11.40 14.62 7.57
CA GLY A 289 12.59 14.36 6.75
C GLY A 289 12.58 12.96 6.16
N ASP A 290 12.35 11.95 6.99
CA ASP A 290 12.33 10.54 6.58
C ASP A 290 11.17 10.25 5.62
N VAL A 291 9.96 10.75 5.92
CA VAL A 291 8.78 10.62 5.05
C VAL A 291 9.04 11.23 3.68
N LEU A 292 9.57 12.46 3.62
CA LEU A 292 9.89 13.10 2.33
C LEU A 292 11.07 12.41 1.63
N GLY A 293 12.03 11.88 2.38
CA GLY A 293 13.15 11.11 1.85
C GLY A 293 12.71 9.79 1.19
N SER A 294 11.67 9.15 1.73
CA SER A 294 11.09 7.90 1.19
C SER A 294 10.61 8.05 -0.26
N LEU A 295 10.20 9.25 -0.66
CA LEU A 295 9.73 9.54 -2.02
C LEU A 295 10.81 9.21 -3.07
N ALA A 296 12.08 9.43 -2.74
CA ALA A 296 13.21 9.17 -3.63
C ALA A 296 13.62 7.69 -3.71
N GLN A 297 13.10 6.82 -2.83
CA GLN A 297 13.41 5.38 -2.79
C GLN A 297 12.51 4.55 -3.72
N GLY A 298 11.40 5.13 -4.21
CA GLY A 298 10.46 4.47 -5.12
C GLY A 298 10.87 4.52 -6.60
N SER A 299 10.27 3.64 -7.42
CA SER A 299 10.39 3.73 -8.88
C SER A 299 9.49 4.86 -9.38
N GLY A 300 9.97 6.10 -9.27
CA GLY A 300 9.22 7.31 -9.61
C GLY A 300 9.01 7.54 -11.10
N ALA A 301 9.52 6.69 -12.00
CA ALA A 301 9.48 6.92 -13.45
C ALA A 301 8.07 7.13 -14.00
N ASP A 302 7.09 6.33 -13.56
CA ASP A 302 5.69 6.47 -13.99
C ASP A 302 5.06 7.76 -13.44
N ALA A 303 5.28 8.04 -12.16
CA ALA A 303 4.83 9.28 -11.53
C ALA A 303 5.45 10.53 -12.19
N ALA A 304 6.71 10.45 -12.60
CA ALA A 304 7.41 11.51 -13.33
C ALA A 304 6.83 11.70 -14.74
N ARG A 305 6.48 10.61 -15.42
CA ARG A 305 5.85 10.62 -16.75
C ARG A 305 4.49 11.31 -16.72
N ASP A 306 3.69 11.12 -15.68
CA ASP A 306 2.41 11.81 -15.51
C ASP A 306 2.59 13.31 -15.20
N GLY A 307 3.72 13.66 -14.58
CA GLY A 307 4.13 15.05 -14.35
C GLY A 307 4.77 15.73 -15.56
N LEU A 308 4.95 15.03 -16.69
CA LEU A 308 5.58 15.56 -17.89
C LEU A 308 4.62 16.47 -18.68
N ARG A 309 4.97 17.75 -18.83
CA ARG A 309 4.16 18.74 -19.56
C ARG A 309 4.68 18.92 -20.98
N ARG A 310 4.28 18.02 -21.87
CA ARG A 310 4.75 17.94 -23.28
C ARG A 310 4.68 19.23 -24.10
N GLN A 311 3.73 20.11 -23.82
CA GLN A 311 3.57 21.39 -24.53
C GLN A 311 4.48 22.49 -23.97
N LYS A 312 4.83 22.40 -22.70
CA LYS A 312 5.73 23.35 -22.01
C LYS A 312 7.17 22.86 -21.97
N PHE A 313 7.41 21.61 -22.38
CA PHE A 313 8.70 20.94 -22.36
C PHE A 313 9.33 20.97 -20.97
N ASP A 314 8.55 20.79 -19.91
CA ASP A 314 9.03 20.80 -18.53
C ASP A 314 8.26 19.82 -17.65
N PHE A 315 8.60 19.78 -16.37
CA PHE A 315 7.96 18.93 -15.38
C PHE A 315 7.08 19.75 -14.44
N GLU A 316 6.04 19.10 -13.92
CA GLU A 316 5.34 19.60 -12.75
C GLU A 316 6.26 19.63 -11.53
N ARG A 317 6.12 20.66 -10.69
CA ARG A 317 7.03 20.93 -9.55
C ARG A 317 7.22 19.73 -8.62
N TYR A 318 6.16 18.96 -8.38
CA TYR A 318 6.20 17.82 -7.47
C TYR A 318 7.10 16.68 -7.94
N VAL A 319 7.38 16.57 -9.24
CA VAL A 319 8.27 15.55 -9.80
C VAL A 319 9.69 15.70 -9.24
N TYR A 320 10.12 16.94 -9.00
CA TYR A 320 11.43 17.25 -8.44
C TYR A 320 11.61 16.77 -6.99
N ALA A 321 10.51 16.43 -6.29
CA ALA A 321 10.55 15.87 -4.94
C ALA A 321 11.09 14.42 -4.91
N PHE A 322 10.94 13.66 -5.99
CA PHE A 322 11.31 12.23 -6.02
C PHE A 322 12.21 11.81 -7.18
N SER A 323 12.27 12.58 -8.27
CA SER A 323 13.04 12.20 -9.46
C SER A 323 14.44 12.80 -9.45
N SER A 324 15.46 11.98 -9.72
CA SER A 324 16.83 12.45 -10.00
C SER A 324 16.92 13.05 -11.39
N ILE A 325 18.00 13.80 -11.66
CA ILE A 325 18.19 14.42 -12.96
C ILE A 325 18.45 13.37 -14.06
N ASP A 326 19.18 12.31 -13.72
CA ASP A 326 19.41 11.15 -14.58
C ASP A 326 18.07 10.54 -15.00
N ALA A 327 17.18 10.25 -14.04
CA ALA A 327 15.86 9.68 -14.31
C ALA A 327 14.97 10.61 -15.16
N LEU A 328 15.03 11.93 -14.92
CA LEU A 328 14.30 12.91 -15.73
C LEU A 328 14.81 12.94 -17.17
N LEU A 329 16.13 12.92 -17.37
CA LEU A 329 16.74 12.95 -18.70
C LEU A 329 16.52 11.64 -19.48
N GLU A 330 16.50 10.50 -18.80
CA GLU A 330 16.08 9.20 -19.35
C GLU A 330 14.63 9.24 -19.82
N LEU A 331 13.72 9.76 -18.99
CA LEU A 331 12.32 9.93 -19.36
C LEU A 331 12.14 10.87 -20.55
N VAL A 332 12.91 11.97 -20.61
CA VAL A 332 12.92 12.89 -21.75
C VAL A 332 13.43 12.20 -23.01
N ARG A 333 14.46 11.36 -22.91
CA ARG A 333 14.98 10.56 -24.04
C ARG A 333 13.88 9.67 -24.60
N ASP A 334 13.24 8.87 -23.73
CA ASP A 334 12.22 7.91 -24.13
C ASP A 334 10.99 8.60 -24.74
N GLU A 335 10.53 9.70 -24.12
CA GLU A 335 9.47 10.54 -24.70
C GLU A 335 9.87 11.12 -26.06
N THR A 336 11.12 11.56 -26.21
CA THR A 336 11.59 12.13 -27.48
C THR A 336 11.61 11.08 -28.59
N VAL A 337 12.12 9.88 -28.31
CA VAL A 337 12.18 8.78 -29.27
C VAL A 337 10.78 8.35 -29.75
N THR A 338 9.81 8.29 -28.84
CA THR A 338 8.43 7.90 -29.16
C THR A 338 7.62 9.03 -29.81
N SER A 339 8.12 10.27 -29.80
CA SER A 339 7.41 11.43 -30.36
C SER A 339 7.43 11.41 -31.89
N LYS A 340 6.30 11.76 -32.52
CA LYS A 340 6.22 11.91 -33.97
C LYS A 340 7.08 13.09 -34.43
N PRO A 341 8.11 12.88 -35.27
CA PRO A 341 8.95 13.96 -35.76
C PRO A 341 8.20 14.83 -36.78
N ASP A 342 8.56 16.11 -36.86
CA ASP A 342 8.02 17.06 -37.86
C ASP A 342 9.15 17.74 -38.64
N ALA A 343 9.31 17.34 -39.91
CA ALA A 343 10.31 17.89 -40.83
C ALA A 343 10.16 19.39 -41.11
N ARG A 344 9.01 20.01 -40.77
CA ARG A 344 8.78 21.45 -40.99
C ARG A 344 9.13 22.31 -39.77
N THR A 345 9.51 21.71 -38.64
CA THR A 345 9.72 22.39 -37.37
C THR A 345 10.67 23.59 -37.46
N ALA A 346 11.83 23.43 -38.12
CA ALA A 346 12.85 24.48 -38.20
C ALA A 346 12.34 25.71 -38.97
N VAL A 347 11.76 25.49 -40.15
CA VAL A 347 11.17 26.56 -40.98
C VAL A 347 10.02 27.25 -40.25
N GLN A 348 9.08 26.47 -39.69
CA GLN A 348 7.94 27.01 -38.95
C GLN A 348 8.35 27.88 -37.76
N GLU A 349 9.43 27.52 -37.07
CA GLU A 349 9.87 28.28 -35.91
C GLU A 349 10.52 29.61 -36.30
N ILE A 350 11.37 29.61 -37.33
CA ILE A 350 12.02 30.84 -37.82
C ILE A 350 10.98 31.77 -38.43
N ASP A 351 10.14 31.27 -39.33
CA ASP A 351 9.06 32.07 -39.92
C ASP A 351 8.08 32.55 -38.84
N GLY A 352 7.80 31.70 -37.85
CA GLY A 352 6.96 32.03 -36.70
C GLY A 352 7.58 33.04 -35.73
N LEU A 353 8.91 33.19 -35.69
CA LEU A 353 9.58 34.26 -34.94
C LEU A 353 9.33 35.60 -35.61
N VAL A 354 9.55 35.68 -36.93
CA VAL A 354 9.33 36.89 -37.74
C VAL A 354 7.86 37.31 -37.69
N ALA A 355 6.94 36.37 -37.93
CA ALA A 355 5.50 36.66 -37.95
C ALA A 355 4.94 37.16 -36.60
N LYS A 356 5.53 36.73 -35.47
CA LYS A 356 5.07 37.11 -34.12
C LYS A 356 5.73 38.38 -33.60
N ARG A 357 6.74 38.91 -34.27
CA ARG A 357 7.56 40.00 -33.75
C ARG A 357 7.71 41.10 -34.77
N GLN A 358 7.00 42.19 -34.53
CA GLN A 358 7.04 43.40 -35.37
C GLN A 358 8.43 44.05 -35.46
N GLU A 359 9.33 43.72 -34.53
CA GLU A 359 10.72 44.19 -34.47
C GLU A 359 11.69 43.38 -35.37
N LEU A 360 11.26 42.23 -35.92
CA LEU A 360 12.07 41.44 -36.85
C LEU A 360 11.69 41.79 -38.29
N THR A 361 12.67 42.21 -39.08
CA THR A 361 12.50 42.58 -40.50
C THR A 361 12.63 41.37 -41.43
N ASP A 362 12.18 41.50 -42.68
CA ASP A 362 12.42 40.49 -43.73
C ASP A 362 13.93 40.25 -43.93
N GLU A 363 14.76 41.29 -43.76
CA GLU A 363 16.22 41.19 -43.78
C GLU A 363 16.78 40.28 -42.66
N TRP A 364 16.18 40.28 -41.46
CA TRP A 364 16.56 39.35 -40.39
C TRP A 364 16.33 37.89 -40.83
N ARG A 365 15.22 37.65 -41.53
CA ARG A 365 14.85 36.32 -42.03
C ARG A 365 15.76 35.84 -43.15
N GLU A 366 16.18 36.72 -44.05
CA GLU A 366 17.08 36.40 -45.16
C GLU A 366 18.51 36.11 -44.68
N THR A 367 18.94 36.77 -43.61
CA THR A 367 20.31 36.66 -43.08
C THR A 367 20.48 35.60 -41.98
N VAL A 368 19.40 34.96 -41.52
CA VAL A 368 19.43 34.04 -40.36
C VAL A 368 20.33 32.82 -40.57
N GLU A 369 20.32 32.23 -41.76
CA GLU A 369 21.12 31.05 -42.12
C GLU A 369 22.61 31.36 -42.08
N GLN A 370 23.00 32.47 -42.72
CA GLN A 370 24.39 32.92 -42.77
C GLN A 370 24.91 33.34 -41.39
N ARG A 371 24.13 34.12 -40.62
CA ARG A 371 24.55 34.61 -39.30
C ARG A 371 24.70 33.50 -38.27
N LEU A 372 23.82 32.50 -38.30
CA LEU A 372 23.81 31.42 -37.31
C LEU A 372 24.51 30.15 -37.79
N GLY A 373 25.02 30.15 -39.03
CA GLY A 373 25.71 29.01 -39.62
C GLY A 373 24.81 27.78 -39.73
N ILE A 374 23.54 27.98 -40.07
CA ILE A 374 22.55 26.91 -40.25
C ILE A 374 22.04 26.90 -41.70
N LEU A 375 21.48 25.77 -42.14
CA LEU A 375 20.85 25.64 -43.46
C LEU A 375 19.46 25.02 -43.33
N LEU A 376 18.43 25.76 -43.72
CA LEU A 376 17.03 25.35 -43.77
C LEU A 376 16.80 24.52 -45.03
N LEU A 377 17.07 23.23 -44.90
CA LEU A 377 16.88 22.26 -45.97
C LEU A 377 15.39 22.04 -46.27
N ASP A 378 15.06 21.80 -47.55
CA ASP A 378 13.68 21.51 -47.95
C ASP A 378 13.12 20.30 -47.17
N PRO A 379 11.95 20.43 -46.50
CA PRO A 379 11.37 19.37 -45.69
C PRO A 379 11.01 18.08 -46.44
N LYS A 380 10.82 18.13 -47.75
CA LYS A 380 10.52 16.97 -48.60
C LYS A 380 11.80 16.30 -49.07
N GLU A 381 12.79 17.07 -49.53
CA GLU A 381 14.04 16.55 -50.07
C GLU A 381 14.97 16.00 -48.97
N HIS A 382 15.06 16.71 -47.85
CA HIS A 382 15.93 16.34 -46.72
C HIS A 382 15.13 15.91 -45.50
N ARG A 383 14.10 15.10 -45.73
CA ARG A 383 13.14 14.68 -44.71
C ARG A 383 13.81 14.08 -43.47
N THR A 384 14.74 13.13 -43.65
CA THR A 384 15.42 12.44 -42.54
C THR A 384 16.17 13.40 -41.63
N PHE A 385 16.98 14.31 -42.20
CA PHE A 385 17.72 15.30 -41.41
C PHE A 385 16.76 16.21 -40.63
N ASN A 386 15.73 16.71 -41.30
CA ASN A 386 14.78 17.62 -40.68
C ASN A 386 13.94 16.95 -39.58
N GLU A 387 13.60 15.67 -39.74
CA GLU A 387 12.96 14.86 -38.68
C GLU A 387 13.90 14.69 -37.48
N LEU A 388 15.18 14.38 -37.69
CA LEU A 388 16.19 14.31 -36.61
C LEU A 388 16.38 15.67 -35.91
N TRP A 389 16.42 16.76 -36.68
CA TRP A 389 16.55 18.13 -36.15
C TRP A 389 15.38 18.48 -35.23
N SER A 390 14.16 18.11 -35.63
CA SER A 390 12.96 18.25 -34.79
C SER A 390 13.07 17.49 -33.47
N LEU A 391 13.62 16.27 -33.47
CA LEU A 391 13.75 15.43 -32.27
C LEU A 391 14.84 15.96 -31.32
N VAL A 392 16.03 16.28 -31.84
CA VAL A 392 17.13 16.85 -31.05
C VAL A 392 16.70 18.17 -30.42
N ARG A 393 16.04 19.04 -31.19
CA ARG A 393 15.46 20.29 -30.67
C ARG A 393 14.48 20.01 -29.53
N ARG A 394 13.55 19.07 -29.71
CA ARG A 394 12.57 18.70 -28.68
C ARG A 394 13.26 18.28 -27.38
N TYR A 395 14.30 17.45 -27.46
CA TYR A 395 15.10 17.04 -26.30
C TYR A 395 15.73 18.26 -25.61
N LEU A 396 16.39 19.13 -26.37
CA LEU A 396 17.09 20.31 -25.82
C LEU A 396 16.14 21.34 -25.21
N LEU A 397 14.88 21.43 -25.65
CA LEU A 397 13.88 22.27 -24.98
C LEU A 397 13.60 21.80 -23.54
N TYR A 398 13.59 20.48 -23.29
CA TYR A 398 13.49 19.96 -21.92
C TYR A 398 14.74 20.26 -21.10
N VAL A 399 15.93 20.21 -21.71
CA VAL A 399 17.18 20.58 -21.02
C VAL A 399 17.16 22.05 -20.63
N ASP A 400 16.69 22.94 -21.51
CA ASP A 400 16.59 24.38 -21.25
C ASP A 400 15.66 24.73 -20.07
N THR A 401 14.53 24.04 -19.96
CA THR A 401 13.58 24.25 -18.85
C THR A 401 14.06 23.59 -17.56
N LEU A 402 14.75 22.44 -17.63
CA LEU A 402 15.40 21.82 -16.47
C LEU A 402 16.48 22.75 -15.90
N LEU A 403 17.32 23.36 -16.73
CA LEU A 403 18.31 24.34 -16.29
C LEU A 403 17.64 25.55 -15.63
N ARG A 404 16.57 26.09 -16.23
CA ARG A 404 15.78 27.19 -15.66
C ARG A 404 15.29 26.87 -14.24
N ASP A 405 14.76 25.66 -14.06
CA ASP A 405 14.12 25.27 -12.81
C ASP A 405 15.14 24.83 -11.74
N LEU A 406 16.24 24.18 -12.15
CA LEU A 406 17.15 23.48 -11.24
C LEU A 406 18.46 24.23 -10.98
N ASN A 407 18.87 25.12 -11.89
CA ASN A 407 20.01 26.02 -11.68
C ASN A 407 19.71 27.40 -12.31
N PRO A 408 18.87 28.23 -11.66
CA PRO A 408 18.51 29.53 -12.19
C PRO A 408 19.68 30.54 -12.22
N THR A 409 20.80 30.25 -11.54
CA THR A 409 21.98 31.12 -11.52
C THR A 409 22.87 30.95 -12.76
N GLU A 410 22.82 29.78 -13.40
CA GLU A 410 23.57 29.53 -14.64
C GLU A 410 22.88 30.23 -15.82
N ASN A 411 23.64 30.98 -16.63
CA ASN A 411 23.13 31.47 -17.90
C ASN A 411 22.94 30.27 -18.85
N ARG A 412 21.67 29.96 -19.13
CA ARG A 412 21.28 28.80 -19.94
C ARG A 412 21.92 28.78 -21.33
N LEU A 413 21.98 29.92 -22.01
CA LEU A 413 22.59 30.02 -23.35
C LEU A 413 24.10 29.72 -23.28
N GLU A 414 24.80 30.30 -22.31
CA GLU A 414 26.24 30.05 -22.10
C GLU A 414 26.52 28.58 -21.76
N TRP A 415 25.63 27.94 -20.99
CA TRP A 415 25.73 26.52 -20.71
C TRP A 415 25.68 25.69 -22.00
N PHE A 416 24.73 25.97 -22.90
CA PHE A 416 24.64 25.26 -24.18
C PHE A 416 25.85 25.53 -25.09
N ILE A 417 26.31 26.79 -25.19
CA ILE A 417 27.50 27.16 -25.98
C ILE A 417 28.70 26.33 -25.51
N ARG A 418 28.94 26.27 -24.20
CA ARG A 418 30.04 25.49 -23.61
C ARG A 418 29.89 23.99 -23.84
N THR A 419 28.66 23.48 -23.73
CA THR A 419 28.39 22.04 -23.83
C THR A 419 28.50 21.51 -25.26
N PHE A 420 28.12 22.29 -26.26
CA PHE A 420 28.08 21.88 -27.67
C PHE A 420 29.22 22.43 -28.52
N ALA A 421 30.08 23.31 -27.97
CA ALA A 421 31.26 23.87 -28.63
C ALA A 421 30.94 24.49 -30.01
N LEU A 422 29.97 25.41 -30.02
CA LEU A 422 29.54 26.11 -31.24
C LEU A 422 30.67 26.96 -31.83
N PRO A 423 30.67 27.21 -33.16
CA PRO A 423 31.59 28.16 -33.78
C PRO A 423 31.52 29.54 -33.11
N GLN A 424 32.66 30.24 -33.06
CA GLN A 424 32.76 31.54 -32.38
C GLN A 424 31.82 32.58 -32.99
N GLU A 425 31.74 32.66 -34.32
CA GLU A 425 30.83 33.59 -35.02
C GLU A 425 29.36 33.34 -34.65
N THR A 426 28.92 32.07 -34.69
CA THR A 426 27.56 31.68 -34.27
C THR A 426 27.29 32.05 -32.81
N THR A 427 28.27 31.84 -31.94
CA THR A 427 28.17 32.13 -30.51
C THR A 427 27.97 33.63 -30.27
N ASP A 428 28.74 34.47 -30.96
CA ASP A 428 28.67 35.92 -30.79
C ASP A 428 27.34 36.47 -31.32
N HIS A 429 26.83 35.94 -32.44
CA HIS A 429 25.49 36.27 -32.93
C HIS A 429 24.36 35.82 -31.99
N LEU A 430 24.44 34.60 -31.44
CA LEU A 430 23.45 34.11 -30.46
C LEU A 430 23.41 34.97 -29.19
N ARG A 431 24.57 35.45 -28.72
CA ARG A 431 24.65 36.35 -27.55
C ARG A 431 24.02 37.71 -27.84
N GLN A 432 24.32 38.30 -29.00
CA GLN A 432 23.74 39.57 -29.42
C GLN A 432 22.21 39.49 -29.53
N GLU A 433 21.71 38.34 -29.98
CA GLU A 433 20.29 38.09 -30.18
C GLU A 433 19.62 37.29 -29.05
N ALA A 434 20.25 37.19 -27.87
CA ALA A 434 19.78 36.30 -26.80
C ALA A 434 18.32 36.60 -26.40
N ASP A 435 17.95 37.88 -26.34
CA ASP A 435 16.57 38.31 -26.05
C ASP A 435 15.59 37.89 -27.13
N ILE A 436 16.03 37.86 -28.41
CA ILE A 436 15.20 37.36 -29.51
C ILE A 436 14.92 35.88 -29.26
N TRP A 437 15.93 35.10 -28.92
CA TRP A 437 15.77 33.66 -28.76
C TRP A 437 15.13 33.22 -27.43
N ALA A 438 15.23 34.02 -26.36
CA ALA A 438 14.72 33.67 -25.03
C ALA A 438 13.32 34.24 -24.70
N LYS A 439 12.78 35.19 -25.48
CA LYS A 439 11.45 35.78 -25.26
C LYS A 439 10.35 34.70 -25.27
N GLY A 440 9.59 34.61 -24.18
CA GLY A 440 8.55 33.60 -23.99
C GLY A 440 8.87 32.50 -22.96
N GLY A 441 10.03 32.59 -22.29
CA GLY A 441 10.38 31.76 -21.13
C GLY A 441 11.03 30.40 -21.47
N ILE A 442 10.98 29.98 -22.73
CA ILE A 442 11.70 28.80 -23.26
C ILE A 442 12.70 29.30 -24.30
N GLY A 443 13.96 28.90 -24.15
CA GLY A 443 15.07 29.30 -25.02
C GLY A 443 14.98 28.62 -26.38
N LYS A 444 14.53 29.36 -27.40
CA LYS A 444 14.42 28.85 -28.77
C LYS A 444 15.75 28.72 -29.49
N TYR A 445 16.83 29.29 -28.94
CA TYR A 445 18.20 29.15 -29.45
C TYR A 445 18.62 27.68 -29.56
N VAL A 446 17.95 26.76 -28.85
CA VAL A 446 18.17 25.32 -28.95
C VAL A 446 17.93 24.77 -30.35
N LEU A 447 17.17 25.46 -31.21
CA LEU A 447 17.05 25.13 -32.63
C LEU A 447 18.41 25.18 -33.34
N VAL A 448 19.19 26.24 -33.09
CA VAL A 448 20.51 26.45 -33.68
C VAL A 448 21.50 25.44 -33.12
N ILE A 449 21.47 25.22 -31.80
CA ILE A 449 22.33 24.22 -31.13
C ILE A 449 22.04 22.81 -31.67
N ALA A 450 20.77 22.46 -31.90
CA ALA A 450 20.39 21.17 -32.45
C ALA A 450 20.98 20.93 -33.85
N TYR A 451 21.01 21.96 -34.71
CA TYR A 451 21.64 21.87 -36.03
C TYR A 451 23.13 21.60 -35.92
N HIS A 452 23.83 22.40 -35.11
CA HIS A 452 25.28 22.27 -34.92
C HIS A 452 25.68 20.98 -34.22
N PHE A 453 24.82 20.40 -33.37
CA PHE A 453 25.03 19.05 -32.86
C PHE A 453 24.98 18.00 -33.99
N LEU A 454 23.95 18.05 -34.86
CA LEU A 454 23.77 17.08 -35.94
C LEU A 454 24.84 17.18 -37.06
N ARG A 455 25.37 18.37 -37.30
CA ARG A 455 26.48 18.62 -38.25
C ARG A 455 27.85 18.72 -37.57
N GLY A 456 27.89 18.49 -36.26
CA GLY A 456 29.06 18.70 -35.43
C GLY A 456 29.98 17.50 -35.31
N PRO A 457 30.99 17.59 -34.44
CA PRO A 457 32.01 16.54 -34.27
C PRO A 457 31.45 15.22 -33.73
N ASP A 458 30.28 15.20 -33.10
CA ASP A 458 29.59 13.98 -32.62
C ASP A 458 29.20 13.01 -33.74
N PHE A 459 29.24 13.48 -34.99
CA PHE A 459 28.94 12.72 -36.20
C PHE A 459 30.11 12.78 -37.21
N ALA A 460 31.34 12.97 -36.72
CA ALA A 460 32.54 12.95 -37.56
C ALA A 460 32.80 11.56 -38.18
N ASP A 461 32.34 10.49 -37.54
CA ASP A 461 32.48 9.11 -38.02
C ASP A 461 31.53 8.77 -39.18
N ARG A 462 30.32 9.34 -39.15
CA ARG A 462 29.27 9.15 -40.15
C ARG A 462 28.20 10.24 -40.00
N PRO A 463 27.52 10.65 -41.09
CA PRO A 463 26.45 11.64 -41.01
C PRO A 463 25.29 11.15 -40.11
N ALA A 464 24.66 12.09 -39.39
CA ALA A 464 23.55 11.78 -38.48
C ALA A 464 22.38 11.09 -39.19
N GLU A 465 22.11 11.44 -40.46
CA GLU A 465 21.05 10.84 -41.27
C GLU A 465 21.27 9.36 -41.61
N ALA A 466 22.50 8.85 -41.45
CA ALA A 466 22.81 7.45 -41.67
C ALA A 466 22.56 6.58 -40.42
N LEU A 467 22.10 7.18 -39.32
CA LEU A 467 21.81 6.49 -38.07
C LEU A 467 20.29 6.46 -37.79
N PRO A 468 19.79 5.40 -37.13
CA PRO A 468 18.45 5.40 -36.58
C PRO A 468 18.25 6.56 -35.59
N PRO A 469 17.06 7.20 -35.54
CA PRO A 469 16.77 8.30 -34.61
C PRO A 469 17.08 7.97 -33.15
N GLU A 470 16.84 6.73 -32.73
CA GLU A 470 17.10 6.24 -31.38
C GLU A 470 18.58 6.39 -31.01
N MET A 471 19.49 6.06 -31.94
CA MET A 471 20.93 6.18 -31.73
C MET A 471 21.39 7.63 -31.68
N VAL A 472 20.81 8.51 -32.50
CA VAL A 472 21.11 9.94 -32.52
C VAL A 472 20.71 10.59 -31.19
N VAL A 473 19.49 10.31 -30.72
CA VAL A 473 18.98 10.83 -29.44
C VAL A 473 19.74 10.23 -28.26
N GLU A 474 20.17 8.97 -28.34
CA GLU A 474 21.01 8.35 -27.31
C GLU A 474 22.42 8.97 -27.23
N ARG A 475 23.05 9.30 -28.37
CA ARG A 475 24.31 10.07 -28.38
C ARG A 475 24.14 11.43 -27.70
N LEU A 476 23.05 12.15 -28.04
CA LEU A 476 22.71 13.43 -27.43
C LEU A 476 22.50 13.30 -25.91
N HIS A 477 21.72 12.29 -25.50
CA HIS A 477 21.40 12.03 -24.10
C HIS A 477 22.66 11.84 -23.27
N ARG A 478 23.62 11.02 -23.72
CA ARG A 478 24.88 10.79 -22.99
C ARG A 478 25.68 12.08 -22.82
N ARG A 479 25.78 12.90 -23.88
CA ARG A 479 26.51 14.17 -23.83
C ARG A 479 25.87 15.15 -22.84
N VAL A 480 24.55 15.29 -22.89
CA VAL A 480 23.80 16.16 -21.97
C VAL A 480 23.89 15.64 -20.53
N LEU A 481 23.77 14.32 -20.33
CA LEU A 481 23.84 13.71 -19.00
C LEU A 481 25.19 13.99 -18.34
N GLU A 482 26.29 13.83 -19.08
CA GLU A 482 27.64 14.13 -18.59
C GLU A 482 27.78 15.61 -18.22
N ALA A 483 27.30 16.52 -19.08
CA ALA A 483 27.35 17.96 -18.81
C ALA A 483 26.47 18.38 -17.61
N MET A 484 25.28 17.77 -17.46
CA MET A 484 24.33 18.05 -16.38
C MET A 484 24.82 17.54 -15.02
N ARG A 485 25.61 16.45 -14.98
CA ARG A 485 26.23 15.95 -13.74
C ARG A 485 27.24 16.91 -13.13
N GLN A 486 27.80 17.82 -13.92
CA GLN A 486 28.74 18.85 -13.44
C GLN A 486 28.03 20.06 -12.81
N ILE A 487 26.70 20.08 -12.77
CA ILE A 487 25.90 21.20 -12.27
C ILE A 487 25.31 20.86 -10.90
N ASP A 488 25.44 21.77 -9.93
CA ASP A 488 24.66 21.66 -8.69
C ASP A 488 23.20 22.02 -8.94
N THR A 489 22.32 21.03 -8.76
CA THR A 489 20.87 21.17 -8.92
C THR A 489 20.11 21.10 -7.61
N ARG A 490 20.81 20.96 -6.47
CA ARG A 490 20.20 20.76 -5.16
C ARG A 490 19.35 21.95 -4.72
N ALA A 491 19.91 23.16 -4.85
CA ALA A 491 19.23 24.39 -4.45
C ALA A 491 17.95 24.64 -5.28
N GLY A 492 18.01 24.46 -6.61
CA GLY A 492 16.84 24.62 -7.48
C GLY A 492 15.76 23.57 -7.22
N ARG A 493 16.14 22.31 -6.98
CA ARG A 493 15.19 21.27 -6.55
C ARG A 493 14.50 21.62 -5.24
N GLN A 494 15.27 22.06 -4.23
CA GLN A 494 14.71 22.48 -2.94
C GLN A 494 13.75 23.66 -3.09
N ALA A 495 14.11 24.67 -3.88
CA ALA A 495 13.25 25.82 -4.15
C ALA A 495 11.95 25.41 -4.87
N ALA A 496 12.05 24.56 -5.89
CA ALA A 496 10.89 24.07 -6.65
C ALA A 496 9.90 23.26 -5.79
N VAL A 497 10.41 22.52 -4.80
CA VAL A 497 9.59 21.73 -3.87
C VAL A 497 9.04 22.59 -2.73
N ALA A 498 9.77 23.62 -2.29
CA ALA A 498 9.33 24.52 -1.22
C ALA A 498 8.02 25.25 -1.56
N GLU A 499 7.79 25.59 -2.84
CA GLU A 499 6.54 26.19 -3.33
C GLU A 499 5.29 25.33 -3.05
N LEU A 500 5.47 24.00 -2.90
CA LEU A 500 4.37 23.07 -2.65
C LEU A 500 3.96 22.99 -1.17
N GLY A 501 4.76 23.53 -0.25
CA GLY A 501 4.47 23.47 1.19
C GLY A 501 4.41 22.06 1.79
N LEU A 502 4.96 21.04 1.13
CA LEU A 502 4.85 19.64 1.56
C LEU A 502 5.41 19.42 2.98
N ARG A 503 6.57 19.99 3.28
CA ARG A 503 7.21 19.88 4.60
C ARG A 503 6.40 20.61 5.67
N GLN A 504 6.09 21.88 5.42
CA GLN A 504 5.39 22.74 6.38
C GLN A 504 4.02 22.17 6.74
N ASP A 505 3.26 21.71 5.75
CA ASP A 505 1.93 21.12 5.97
C ASP A 505 2.01 19.74 6.63
N LEU A 506 3.03 18.93 6.32
CA LEU A 506 3.25 17.63 6.97
C LEU A 506 3.63 17.80 8.44
N GLU A 507 4.54 18.73 8.76
CA GLU A 507 4.90 19.00 10.16
C GLU A 507 3.70 19.52 10.96
N ALA A 508 2.89 20.42 10.38
CA ALA A 508 1.64 20.87 10.98
C ALA A 508 0.65 19.71 11.21
N TYR A 509 0.51 18.84 10.22
CA TYR A 509 -0.31 17.63 10.31
C TYR A 509 0.17 16.68 11.42
N LEU A 510 1.47 16.44 11.54
CA LEU A 510 2.03 15.58 12.58
C LEU A 510 1.82 16.19 13.98
N ARG A 511 1.97 17.50 14.16
CA ARG A 511 1.69 18.18 15.44
C ARG A 511 0.23 18.00 15.90
N GLU A 512 -0.70 17.85 14.96
CA GLU A 512 -2.13 17.68 15.21
C GLU A 512 -2.52 16.20 15.41
N HIS A 513 -1.98 15.29 14.58
CA HIS A 513 -2.48 13.92 14.46
C HIS A 513 -1.58 12.84 15.04
N LEU A 514 -0.28 13.10 15.27
CA LEU A 514 0.64 12.16 15.89
C LEU A 514 0.56 12.29 17.42
N TYR A 515 0.24 11.18 18.08
CA TYR A 515 0.27 11.06 19.54
C TYR A 515 1.44 10.19 19.97
N LEU A 516 2.18 10.63 20.98
CA LEU A 516 3.30 9.90 21.60
C LEU A 516 3.02 9.73 23.10
N SER A 517 2.98 8.49 23.60
CA SER A 517 2.57 8.23 24.98
C SER A 517 3.58 8.74 26.04
N PHE A 518 4.83 8.93 25.65
CA PHE A 518 5.89 9.49 26.51
C PHE A 518 5.98 11.02 26.45
N ALA A 519 5.37 11.64 25.44
CA ALA A 519 5.30 13.08 25.26
C ALA A 519 3.87 13.47 24.85
N PRO A 520 2.88 13.36 25.76
CA PRO A 520 1.47 13.56 25.45
C PRO A 520 1.17 15.05 25.26
N VAL A 521 1.54 15.58 24.10
CA VAL A 521 1.28 16.97 23.68
C VAL A 521 0.66 16.92 22.30
N SER A 522 -0.61 17.30 22.19
CA SER A 522 -1.29 17.48 20.90
C SER A 522 -1.59 18.96 20.70
N HIS A 523 -1.11 19.53 19.60
CA HIS A 523 -1.42 20.90 19.22
C HIS A 523 -2.58 20.89 18.22
N LEU A 524 -3.78 21.25 18.68
CA LEU A 524 -4.91 21.48 17.80
C LEU A 524 -4.70 22.83 17.10
N GLU A 525 -4.40 22.80 15.79
CA GLU A 525 -4.41 24.02 14.98
C GLU A 525 -5.84 24.58 14.88
N ALA A 526 -5.97 25.86 14.51
CA ALA A 526 -7.28 26.46 14.30
C ALA A 526 -8.03 25.68 13.22
N ASP A 527 -9.13 25.02 13.60
CA ASP A 527 -9.96 24.08 12.82
C ASP A 527 -10.58 24.64 11.52
N GLY A 528 -10.25 25.88 11.16
CA GLY A 528 -10.82 26.57 10.02
C GLY A 528 -12.34 26.74 10.12
N LEU A 529 -12.97 26.51 11.29
CA LEU A 529 -14.42 26.54 11.47
C LEU A 529 -15.00 27.89 11.08
N ALA A 530 -14.29 28.99 11.33
CA ALA A 530 -14.68 30.32 10.84
C ALA A 530 -14.76 30.38 9.31
N SER A 531 -13.79 29.78 8.61
CA SER A 531 -13.83 29.64 7.15
C SER A 531 -14.90 28.65 6.70
N TYR A 532 -15.24 27.66 7.54
CA TYR A 532 -16.28 26.68 7.27
C TYR A 532 -17.70 27.27 7.44
N THR A 533 -17.90 28.07 8.47
CA THR A 533 -19.19 28.68 8.81
C THR A 533 -19.50 29.95 8.02
N ALA A 534 -18.50 30.51 7.33
CA ALA A 534 -18.66 31.67 6.46
C ALA A 534 -19.78 31.48 5.43
N THR A 535 -20.55 32.55 5.18
CA THR A 535 -21.71 32.53 4.29
C THR A 535 -21.33 32.10 2.88
N LYS A 536 -22.07 31.12 2.32
CA LYS A 536 -21.79 30.55 0.98
C LYS A 536 -21.95 31.62 -0.11
N ARG A 537 -20.87 31.97 -0.82
CA ARG A 537 -20.89 32.79 -2.05
C ARG A 537 -20.34 31.99 -3.23
N LYS A 538 -20.73 32.37 -4.47
CA LYS A 538 -20.17 31.77 -5.70
C LYS A 538 -18.65 31.93 -5.70
N GLY A 539 -17.92 30.82 -5.73
CA GLY A 539 -16.44 30.81 -5.83
C GLY A 539 -15.66 30.74 -4.51
N HIS A 540 -16.32 30.58 -3.34
CA HIS A 540 -15.59 30.32 -2.09
C HIS A 540 -15.06 28.88 -2.03
N THR A 541 -13.88 28.65 -2.60
CA THR A 541 -12.95 27.64 -2.08
C THR A 541 -11.83 28.42 -1.42
N GLY A 542 -11.97 28.68 -0.11
CA GLY A 542 -10.86 29.16 0.69
C GLY A 542 -9.73 28.12 0.74
N ARG A 543 -8.76 28.36 1.62
CA ARG A 543 -7.60 27.49 1.96
C ARG A 543 -7.98 26.11 2.58
N ILE A 544 -9.07 25.49 2.11
CA ILE A 544 -9.61 24.22 2.60
C ILE A 544 -9.48 23.16 1.51
N CYS A 545 -8.88 22.03 1.86
CA CYS A 545 -8.73 20.87 0.98
C CYS A 545 -10.07 20.21 0.66
N SER A 546 -10.39 20.04 -0.63
CA SER A 546 -11.62 19.42 -1.14
C SER A 546 -11.72 17.90 -0.99
N ILE A 547 -10.72 17.30 -0.35
CA ILE A 547 -10.63 15.86 -0.13
C ILE A 547 -10.77 15.55 1.36
N CYS A 548 -9.90 16.13 2.20
CA CYS A 548 -9.88 15.84 3.64
C CYS A 548 -10.49 16.94 4.51
N ASN A 549 -11.01 18.03 3.93
CA ASN A 549 -11.55 19.19 4.66
C ASN A 549 -10.57 19.96 5.56
N ARG A 550 -9.28 19.59 5.63
CA ARG A 550 -8.27 20.30 6.41
C ARG A 550 -7.94 21.68 5.81
N TYR A 551 -7.73 22.66 6.67
CA TYR A 551 -7.19 23.98 6.29
C TYR A 551 -5.68 23.90 6.03
N SER A 552 -5.19 24.56 4.99
CA SER A 552 -3.75 24.67 4.70
C SER A 552 -3.45 25.97 3.97
N GLU A 553 -2.35 26.64 4.32
CA GLU A 553 -1.93 27.86 3.63
C GLU A 553 -1.42 27.61 2.20
N TYR A 554 -1.06 26.36 1.90
CA TYR A 554 -0.42 25.92 0.66
C TYR A 554 -1.37 25.16 -0.26
N THR A 555 -2.69 25.36 -0.14
CA THR A 555 -3.64 24.66 -1.02
C THR A 555 -3.45 25.06 -2.48
N ASP A 556 -3.36 24.05 -3.37
CA ASP A 556 -3.27 24.23 -4.83
C ASP A 556 -4.42 23.50 -5.54
N LYS A 557 -4.63 23.79 -6.83
CA LYS A 557 -5.61 23.08 -7.67
C LYS A 557 -5.24 21.60 -7.81
N LEU A 558 -6.25 20.75 -7.66
CA LEU A 558 -6.17 19.30 -7.87
C LEU A 558 -5.58 19.02 -9.25
N ARG A 559 -4.52 18.22 -9.24
CA ARG A 559 -3.84 17.76 -10.45
C ARG A 559 -4.41 16.39 -10.81
N THR A 560 -5.28 16.35 -11.81
CA THR A 560 -5.98 15.13 -12.26
C THR A 560 -5.01 13.99 -12.56
N GLY A 561 -3.85 14.31 -13.15
CA GLY A 561 -2.80 13.35 -13.45
C GLY A 561 -2.10 12.75 -12.24
N ILE A 562 -2.18 13.32 -11.04
CA ILE A 562 -1.67 12.68 -9.80
C ILE A 562 -2.81 11.95 -9.08
N LEU A 563 -3.99 12.57 -9.08
CA LEU A 563 -5.18 12.04 -8.42
C LEU A 563 -5.70 10.75 -9.10
N ASP A 564 -5.44 10.59 -10.40
CA ASP A 564 -6.06 9.57 -11.26
C ASP A 564 -7.60 9.63 -11.20
N ASP A 565 -8.15 10.84 -11.03
CA ASP A 565 -9.59 11.11 -10.98
C ASP A 565 -9.89 12.55 -11.41
N PHE A 566 -11.16 12.84 -11.66
CA PHE A 566 -11.63 14.15 -12.06
C PHE A 566 -11.69 15.11 -10.86
N GLY A 567 -10.75 16.05 -10.79
CA GLY A 567 -10.65 17.04 -9.70
C GLY A 567 -11.85 17.99 -9.54
N ARG A 568 -12.93 17.83 -10.32
CA ARG A 568 -14.18 18.60 -10.20
C ARG A 568 -15.34 17.83 -9.56
N VAL A 569 -15.25 16.51 -9.42
CA VAL A 569 -16.30 15.69 -8.78
C VAL A 569 -16.26 15.75 -7.26
N PHE A 570 -15.16 16.23 -6.68
CA PHE A 570 -15.01 16.46 -5.25
C PHE A 570 -15.74 17.74 -4.82
N SER A 571 -16.44 17.67 -3.68
CA SER A 571 -17.18 18.82 -3.14
C SER A 571 -17.26 18.74 -1.62
N ASN A 572 -16.74 19.77 -0.95
CA ASN A 572 -16.95 19.97 0.48
C ASN A 572 -18.16 20.87 0.78
N ARG A 573 -18.74 21.52 -0.24
CA ARG A 573 -19.55 22.74 -0.04
C ARG A 573 -20.57 23.11 -1.12
N VAL A 574 -20.69 22.35 -2.22
CA VAL A 574 -21.59 22.71 -3.33
C VAL A 574 -22.91 21.93 -3.27
N LEU A 575 -24.00 22.60 -3.63
CA LEU A 575 -25.31 22.02 -3.93
C LEU A 575 -25.16 20.81 -4.87
N PRO A 576 -26.06 19.79 -4.82
CA PRO A 576 -25.92 18.58 -5.61
C PRO A 576 -25.76 18.90 -7.10
N ALA A 577 -24.54 18.76 -7.59
CA ALA A 577 -24.15 18.88 -8.99
C ALA A 577 -23.08 17.83 -9.23
N VAL A 578 -23.15 17.16 -10.39
CA VAL A 578 -22.19 16.10 -10.77
C VAL A 578 -20.77 16.65 -10.91
N GLU A 579 -20.63 17.93 -11.29
CA GLU A 579 -19.34 18.60 -11.44
C GLU A 579 -19.34 20.04 -10.90
N ALA A 580 -18.17 20.48 -10.44
CA ALA A 580 -17.92 21.87 -10.08
C ALA A 580 -18.05 22.83 -11.28
N PRO A 581 -18.79 23.96 -11.15
CA PRO A 581 -18.90 24.95 -12.22
C PRO A 581 -17.63 25.81 -12.42
N GLN A 582 -16.68 25.81 -11.49
CA GLN A 582 -15.46 26.62 -11.54
C GLN A 582 -14.21 25.77 -11.29
N GLY A 583 -13.39 25.57 -12.33
CA GLY A 583 -12.03 25.03 -12.25
C GLY A 583 -11.87 23.68 -11.53
N ASN A 584 -10.63 23.22 -11.40
CA ASN A 584 -10.32 22.11 -10.50
C ASN A 584 -10.39 22.61 -9.04
N ARG A 585 -10.82 21.75 -8.13
CA ARG A 585 -10.90 22.05 -6.71
C ARG A 585 -9.54 22.16 -6.06
N LEU A 586 -9.48 22.68 -4.83
CA LEU A 586 -8.23 22.80 -4.08
C LEU A 586 -7.94 21.53 -3.27
N TRP A 587 -6.67 21.16 -3.10
CA TRP A 587 -6.22 20.15 -2.14
C TRP A 587 -5.07 20.67 -1.27
N CYS A 588 -4.86 20.06 -0.09
CA CYS A 588 -3.71 20.38 0.75
C CYS A 588 -2.48 19.55 0.33
N PRO A 589 -1.27 20.01 0.67
CA PRO A 589 -0.04 19.28 0.41
C PRO A 589 -0.01 17.86 1.02
N VAL A 590 -0.61 17.62 2.19
CA VAL A 590 -0.71 16.26 2.78
C VAL A 590 -1.52 15.30 1.89
N CYS A 591 -2.66 15.73 1.35
CA CYS A 591 -3.41 14.92 0.38
C CYS A 591 -2.62 14.71 -0.91
N GLN A 592 -1.93 15.75 -1.39
CA GLN A 592 -1.06 15.63 -2.55
C GLN A 592 0.05 14.60 -2.31
N LEU A 593 0.67 14.60 -1.13
CA LEU A 593 1.73 13.68 -0.74
C LEU A 593 1.24 12.22 -0.73
N GLU A 594 0.04 11.94 -0.18
CA GLU A 594 -0.58 10.61 -0.22
C GLU A 594 -0.69 10.07 -1.65
N PHE A 595 -1.17 10.87 -2.60
CA PHE A 595 -1.32 10.43 -3.98
C PHE A 595 0.01 10.32 -4.73
N ILE A 596 0.99 11.18 -4.44
CA ILE A 596 2.35 11.00 -4.95
C ILE A 596 2.92 9.66 -4.45
N LEU A 597 2.79 9.39 -3.15
CA LEU A 597 3.24 8.14 -2.53
C LEU A 597 2.60 6.92 -3.19
N ARG A 598 1.28 6.92 -3.42
CA ARG A 598 0.60 5.86 -4.18
C ARG A 598 1.20 5.61 -5.56
N LYS A 599 1.54 6.67 -6.29
CA LYS A 599 2.14 6.50 -7.62
C LYS A 599 3.54 5.91 -7.55
N VAL A 600 4.41 6.44 -6.67
CA VAL A 600 5.78 5.95 -6.55
C VAL A 600 5.85 4.52 -5.97
N THR A 601 4.83 4.09 -5.21
CA THR A 601 4.69 2.70 -4.75
C THR A 601 4.02 1.77 -5.77
N GLY A 602 3.68 2.26 -6.96
CA GLY A 602 3.18 1.46 -8.08
C GLY A 602 1.66 1.26 -8.11
N MET A 603 0.90 2.07 -7.37
CA MET A 603 -0.56 2.04 -7.31
C MET A 603 -1.24 3.06 -8.25
N GLY A 604 -0.49 3.61 -9.20
CA GLY A 604 -1.00 4.51 -10.25
C GLY A 604 -1.74 3.76 -11.35
N LEU A 605 -2.63 4.47 -12.06
CA LEU A 605 -3.19 3.95 -13.30
C LEU A 605 -2.07 3.80 -14.36
N PRO A 606 -2.21 2.88 -15.33
CA PRO A 606 -1.28 2.80 -16.46
C PRO A 606 -1.21 4.15 -17.19
N SER A 607 -0.04 4.50 -17.73
CA SER A 607 0.21 5.79 -18.38
C SER A 607 -0.73 6.12 -19.56
N THR A 608 -1.31 5.10 -20.20
CA THR A 608 -2.27 5.25 -21.31
C THR A 608 -3.73 5.11 -20.91
N ALA A 609 -4.01 4.83 -19.63
CA ALA A 609 -5.37 4.70 -19.12
C ALA A 609 -5.99 6.07 -18.86
N HIS A 610 -7.29 6.15 -19.05
CA HIS A 610 -8.09 7.33 -18.79
C HIS A 610 -8.96 7.09 -17.57
N TYR A 611 -8.81 7.95 -16.56
CA TYR A 611 -9.49 7.81 -15.27
C TYR A 611 -11.02 7.77 -15.40
N LYS A 612 -11.62 8.46 -16.40
CA LYS A 612 -13.09 8.48 -16.59
C LYS A 612 -13.66 7.12 -17.02
N ASN A 613 -12.91 6.39 -17.85
CA ASN A 613 -13.32 5.09 -18.37
C ASN A 613 -12.79 3.94 -17.50
N SER A 614 -11.83 4.24 -16.62
CA SER A 614 -11.26 3.27 -15.69
C SER A 614 -12.07 3.20 -14.40
N ARG A 615 -12.05 2.04 -13.75
CA ARG A 615 -12.62 1.86 -12.40
C ARG A 615 -11.55 1.35 -11.46
N ARG A 616 -11.56 1.81 -10.22
CA ARG A 616 -10.65 1.41 -9.16
C ARG A 616 -11.42 1.20 -7.87
N ILE A 617 -11.10 0.14 -7.15
CA ILE A 617 -11.59 -0.18 -5.82
C ILE A 617 -10.37 -0.51 -4.95
N TYR A 618 -10.33 0.07 -3.76
CA TYR A 618 -9.27 -0.12 -2.77
C TYR A 618 -9.70 -1.17 -1.76
N LEU A 619 -8.78 -2.09 -1.46
CA LEU A 619 -8.92 -3.15 -0.49
C LEU A 619 -7.86 -2.93 0.60
N TYR A 620 -8.28 -2.40 1.74
CA TYR A 620 -7.43 -2.29 2.92
C TYR A 620 -7.45 -3.62 3.65
N VAL A 621 -6.32 -4.31 3.68
CA VAL A 621 -6.12 -5.54 4.45
C VAL A 621 -5.56 -5.15 5.81
N LEU A 622 -6.46 -5.08 6.78
CA LEU A 622 -6.20 -4.61 8.13
C LEU A 622 -5.88 -5.81 9.03
N PRO A 623 -4.95 -5.65 9.98
CA PRO A 623 -4.75 -6.68 11.00
C PRO A 623 -6.06 -6.95 11.71
N THR A 624 -6.31 -8.21 12.07
CA THR A 624 -7.48 -8.54 12.87
C THR A 624 -7.45 -7.79 14.21
N PHE A 625 -6.26 -7.62 14.78
CA PHE A 625 -5.98 -6.67 15.87
C PHE A 625 -4.61 -6.00 15.71
N SER A 626 -3.53 -6.77 15.57
CA SER A 626 -2.19 -6.23 15.31
C SER A 626 -1.35 -7.18 14.44
N PHE A 627 -0.29 -6.64 13.84
CA PHE A 627 0.78 -7.38 13.18
C PHE A 627 2.07 -7.39 14.01
N THR A 628 3.00 -8.22 13.57
CA THR A 628 4.39 -8.34 14.03
C THR A 628 5.27 -8.64 12.81
N PRO A 629 6.61 -8.62 12.92
CA PRO A 629 7.49 -9.02 11.82
C PRO A 629 7.22 -10.45 11.30
N ASP A 630 6.79 -11.36 12.18
CA ASP A 630 6.49 -12.74 11.80
C ASP A 630 5.19 -12.87 10.98
N HIS A 631 4.27 -11.90 11.05
CA HIS A 631 3.13 -11.83 10.12
C HIS A 631 3.58 -11.61 8.67
N ILE A 632 4.61 -10.78 8.44
CA ILE A 632 5.17 -10.60 7.10
C ILE A 632 5.71 -11.92 6.58
N ARG A 633 6.45 -12.67 7.42
CA ARG A 633 7.00 -13.98 7.04
C ARG A 633 5.90 -14.96 6.62
N LEU A 634 4.77 -14.95 7.33
CA LEU A 634 3.61 -15.77 7.02
C LEU A 634 2.87 -15.32 5.75
N PHE A 635 2.69 -14.01 5.57
CA PHE A 635 1.88 -13.47 4.47
C PHE A 635 2.65 -13.29 3.17
N GLU A 636 3.97 -13.09 3.21
CA GLU A 636 4.79 -12.84 2.01
C GLU A 636 4.60 -13.93 0.94
N PRO A 637 4.65 -15.25 1.24
CA PRO A 637 4.40 -16.28 0.24
C PRO A 637 2.97 -16.22 -0.34
N LEU A 638 1.98 -15.89 0.50
CA LEU A 638 0.56 -15.85 0.12
C LEU A 638 0.23 -14.62 -0.72
N LEU A 639 0.85 -13.49 -0.42
CA LEU A 639 0.63 -12.21 -1.10
C LEU A 639 1.61 -11.97 -2.27
N LYS A 640 2.65 -12.80 -2.40
CA LYS A 640 3.66 -12.73 -3.46
C LYS A 640 3.09 -12.48 -4.87
N PRO A 641 2.02 -13.16 -5.32
CA PRO A 641 1.49 -12.93 -6.64
C PRO A 641 0.95 -11.51 -6.87
N PHE A 642 0.51 -10.82 -5.80
CA PHE A 642 0.01 -9.46 -5.86
C PHE A 642 1.11 -8.39 -5.86
N HIS A 643 2.36 -8.73 -5.55
CA HIS A 643 3.50 -7.81 -5.73
C HIS A 643 3.78 -7.51 -7.22
N HIS A 644 3.33 -8.40 -8.10
CA HIS A 644 3.26 -8.17 -9.53
C HIS A 644 1.83 -7.73 -9.91
N VAL A 645 1.70 -7.06 -11.06
CA VAL A 645 0.37 -6.80 -11.61
C VAL A 645 -0.21 -8.13 -12.10
N THR A 646 -1.25 -8.61 -11.43
CA THR A 646 -1.98 -9.82 -11.77
C THR A 646 -3.45 -9.51 -12.08
N SER A 647 -4.28 -10.53 -12.27
CA SER A 647 -5.75 -10.42 -12.39
C SER A 647 -6.39 -11.65 -11.76
N LEU A 648 -7.63 -11.56 -11.30
CA LEU A 648 -8.40 -12.72 -10.83
C LEU A 648 -9.26 -13.25 -11.98
N PRO A 649 -8.83 -14.30 -12.71
CA PRO A 649 -9.59 -14.79 -13.84
C PRO A 649 -10.88 -15.44 -13.37
N ILE A 650 -12.00 -14.86 -13.78
CA ILE A 650 -13.35 -15.34 -13.46
C ILE A 650 -13.94 -16.28 -14.52
N ARG A 651 -13.21 -16.51 -15.62
CA ARG A 651 -13.63 -17.33 -16.76
C ARG A 651 -12.59 -18.38 -17.11
N ASP A 652 -13.07 -19.44 -17.73
CA ASP A 652 -12.24 -20.46 -18.37
C ASP A 652 -11.82 -19.99 -19.77
N TYR A 653 -10.52 -20.00 -20.05
CA TYR A 653 -9.95 -19.59 -21.34
C TYR A 653 -9.41 -20.79 -22.13
N GLY A 654 -10.23 -21.84 -22.21
CA GLY A 654 -9.86 -23.13 -22.78
C GLY A 654 -9.68 -24.20 -21.71
N LYS A 655 -9.45 -25.45 -22.14
CA LYS A 655 -9.38 -26.61 -21.24
C LYS A 655 -8.21 -26.54 -20.24
N ASP A 656 -7.14 -25.84 -20.60
CA ASP A 656 -5.90 -25.76 -19.81
C ASP A 656 -5.71 -24.38 -19.12
N ASP A 657 -6.71 -23.48 -19.17
CA ASP A 657 -6.68 -22.18 -18.46
C ASP A 657 -8.02 -21.92 -17.74
N PRO A 658 -8.44 -22.79 -16.80
CA PRO A 658 -9.64 -22.56 -16.01
C PRO A 658 -9.50 -21.34 -15.09
N GLY A 659 -10.62 -20.68 -14.83
CA GLY A 659 -10.75 -19.56 -13.92
C GLY A 659 -10.85 -19.99 -12.46
N LEU A 660 -10.69 -19.05 -11.54
CA LEU A 660 -10.80 -19.31 -10.10
C LEU A 660 -12.17 -19.84 -9.63
N PRO A 661 -13.30 -19.38 -10.20
CA PRO A 661 -14.61 -19.96 -9.87
C PRO A 661 -14.68 -21.47 -10.12
N HIS A 662 -14.03 -21.96 -11.18
CA HIS A 662 -13.99 -23.38 -11.53
C HIS A 662 -13.32 -24.19 -10.42
N TYR A 663 -12.07 -23.85 -10.08
CA TYR A 663 -11.30 -24.52 -9.01
C TYR A 663 -12.03 -24.50 -7.67
N TRP A 664 -12.71 -23.39 -7.36
CA TRP A 664 -13.52 -23.31 -6.14
C TRP A 664 -14.72 -24.26 -6.19
N LEU A 665 -15.52 -24.24 -7.25
CA LEU A 665 -16.78 -25.00 -7.31
C LEU A 665 -16.56 -26.52 -7.39
N GLU A 666 -15.43 -26.97 -7.95
CA GLU A 666 -15.09 -28.40 -7.97
C GLU A 666 -14.88 -28.99 -6.57
N ARG A 667 -14.33 -28.20 -5.64
CA ARG A 667 -13.91 -28.68 -4.31
C ARG A 667 -14.74 -28.11 -3.17
N ARG A 668 -15.08 -26.83 -3.26
CA ARG A 668 -15.76 -26.01 -2.25
C ARG A 668 -15.12 -26.09 -0.87
N ALA A 669 -13.79 -26.17 -0.84
CA ALA A 669 -12.97 -26.25 0.35
C ALA A 669 -11.80 -25.27 0.25
N LEU A 670 -11.63 -24.44 1.28
CA LEU A 670 -10.49 -23.54 1.42
C LEU A 670 -9.35 -24.30 2.11
N ASP A 671 -8.70 -25.19 1.37
CA ASP A 671 -7.59 -26.02 1.86
C ASP A 671 -6.26 -25.66 1.17
N GLN A 672 -5.18 -26.31 1.61
CA GLN A 672 -3.84 -26.08 1.08
C GLN A 672 -3.75 -26.27 -0.44
N THR A 673 -4.50 -27.23 -0.99
CA THR A 673 -4.47 -27.50 -2.44
C THR A 673 -5.12 -26.36 -3.20
N TRP A 674 -6.25 -25.83 -2.70
CA TRP A 674 -6.89 -24.68 -3.33
C TRP A 674 -6.00 -23.43 -3.27
N VAL A 675 -5.23 -23.25 -2.19
CA VAL A 675 -4.25 -22.16 -2.09
C VAL A 675 -3.15 -22.31 -3.14
N GLU A 676 -2.64 -23.52 -3.35
CA GLU A 676 -1.64 -23.82 -4.39
C GLU A 676 -2.20 -23.56 -5.80
N ASP A 677 -3.42 -24.05 -6.10
CA ASP A 677 -4.12 -23.82 -7.36
C ASP A 677 -4.31 -22.30 -7.61
N LEU A 678 -4.72 -21.54 -6.58
CA LEU A 678 -4.84 -20.08 -6.65
C LEU A 678 -3.50 -19.41 -6.95
N GLN A 679 -2.44 -19.79 -6.24
CA GLN A 679 -1.11 -19.21 -6.43
C GLN A 679 -0.60 -19.46 -7.85
N GLU A 680 -0.80 -20.66 -8.40
CA GLU A 680 -0.45 -21.00 -9.78
C GLU A 680 -1.21 -20.12 -10.78
N VAL A 681 -2.53 -19.99 -10.61
CA VAL A 681 -3.37 -19.15 -11.48
C VAL A 681 -2.91 -17.69 -11.44
N LEU A 682 -2.68 -17.13 -10.25
CA LEU A 682 -2.24 -15.74 -10.10
C LEU A 682 -0.84 -15.52 -10.70
N ALA A 683 0.08 -16.46 -10.52
CA ALA A 683 1.43 -16.40 -11.10
C ALA A 683 1.39 -16.48 -12.63
N ARG A 684 0.58 -17.38 -13.19
CA ARG A 684 0.34 -17.52 -14.64
C ARG A 684 -0.20 -16.21 -15.23
N LYS A 685 -1.18 -15.57 -14.57
CA LYS A 685 -1.74 -14.30 -15.05
C LYS A 685 -0.76 -13.14 -14.89
N ALA A 686 0.00 -13.09 -13.80
CA ALA A 686 1.06 -12.09 -13.64
C ALA A 686 2.13 -12.19 -14.75
N ALA A 687 2.57 -13.41 -15.09
CA ALA A 687 3.52 -13.63 -16.19
C ALA A 687 2.94 -13.19 -17.55
N LYS A 688 1.66 -13.49 -17.80
CA LYS A 688 0.95 -13.07 -19.03
C LYS A 688 0.88 -11.55 -19.14
N ILE A 689 0.51 -10.87 -18.05
CA ILE A 689 0.43 -9.40 -18.00
C ILE A 689 1.82 -8.78 -18.15
N ALA A 690 2.86 -9.36 -17.54
CA ALA A 690 4.24 -8.92 -17.74
C ALA A 690 4.65 -8.95 -19.22
N GLY A 691 4.28 -10.01 -19.95
CA GLY A 691 4.48 -10.10 -21.40
C GLY A 691 3.68 -9.10 -22.24
N TRP A 692 2.63 -8.49 -21.67
CA TRP A 692 1.76 -7.51 -22.33
C TRP A 692 2.05 -6.05 -21.93
N GLY A 693 3.23 -5.79 -21.36
CA GLY A 693 3.64 -4.45 -20.91
C GLY A 693 3.61 -4.26 -19.39
N GLY A 694 3.31 -5.31 -18.62
CA GLY A 694 3.43 -5.32 -17.17
C GLY A 694 2.60 -4.23 -16.51
N ARG A 695 3.27 -3.23 -15.92
CA ARG A 695 2.60 -2.10 -15.26
C ARG A 695 1.80 -1.22 -16.22
N ASP A 696 2.23 -1.10 -17.48
CA ASP A 696 1.53 -0.30 -18.50
C ASP A 696 0.37 -1.06 -19.16
N PHE A 697 0.11 -2.31 -18.77
CA PHE A 697 -1.03 -3.08 -19.26
C PHE A 697 -2.35 -2.38 -18.94
N VAL A 698 -3.16 -2.15 -19.98
CA VAL A 698 -4.52 -1.59 -19.87
C VAL A 698 -5.52 -2.72 -19.90
N GLY A 699 -6.11 -3.00 -18.74
CA GLY A 699 -7.11 -4.05 -18.56
C GLY A 699 -7.42 -4.25 -17.09
N GLU A 700 -7.90 -5.45 -16.75
CA GLU A 700 -8.07 -5.83 -15.35
C GLU A 700 -6.73 -6.07 -14.67
N ARG A 701 -6.56 -5.44 -13.50
CA ARG A 701 -5.34 -5.42 -12.71
C ARG A 701 -5.68 -5.58 -11.24
N VAL A 702 -4.92 -6.41 -10.55
CA VAL A 702 -4.88 -6.48 -9.09
C VAL A 702 -3.43 -6.35 -8.68
N SER A 703 -3.14 -5.43 -7.77
CA SER A 703 -1.77 -5.17 -7.33
C SER A 703 -1.74 -4.68 -5.89
N LEU A 704 -0.74 -5.16 -5.16
CA LEU A 704 -0.35 -4.69 -3.85
C LEU A 704 0.65 -3.53 -4.00
N GLY A 705 0.40 -2.41 -3.34
CA GLY A 705 1.36 -1.30 -3.28
C GLY A 705 2.70 -1.76 -2.71
N ARG A 706 3.81 -1.23 -3.22
CA ARG A 706 5.14 -1.57 -2.70
C ARG A 706 5.26 -1.07 -1.26
N ILE A 707 5.60 -1.98 -0.35
CA ILE A 707 5.80 -1.71 1.07
C ILE A 707 7.30 -1.68 1.35
N VAL A 708 7.75 -0.69 2.11
CA VAL A 708 9.09 -0.62 2.69
C VAL A 708 8.93 -0.90 4.18
N GLY A 709 9.81 -1.68 4.82
CA GLY A 709 9.72 -1.94 6.26
C GLY A 709 8.45 -2.69 6.71
N GLN A 710 8.09 -2.52 7.99
CA GLN A 710 6.90 -3.16 8.56
C GLN A 710 5.61 -2.39 8.19
N PRO A 711 4.62 -3.04 7.56
CA PRO A 711 3.32 -2.42 7.34
C PRO A 711 2.42 -2.54 8.58
N HIS A 712 1.58 -1.52 8.80
CA HIS A 712 0.48 -1.56 9.75
C HIS A 712 -0.80 -2.12 9.12
N TYR A 713 -0.86 -2.07 7.79
CA TYR A 713 -1.87 -2.70 6.94
C TYR A 713 -1.36 -2.79 5.50
N TYR A 714 -1.93 -3.69 4.69
CA TYR A 714 -1.66 -3.78 3.26
C TYR A 714 -2.75 -3.03 2.47
N LEU A 715 -2.36 -2.40 1.38
CA LEU A 715 -3.29 -1.72 0.47
C LEU A 715 -3.20 -2.36 -0.91
N ILE A 716 -4.27 -3.04 -1.31
CA ILE A 716 -4.42 -3.66 -2.63
C ILE A 716 -5.39 -2.84 -3.46
N THR A 717 -5.10 -2.63 -4.73
CA THR A 717 -6.05 -2.07 -5.70
C THR A 717 -6.56 -3.17 -6.62
N TRP A 718 -7.89 -3.22 -6.78
CA TRP A 718 -8.51 -3.82 -7.94
C TRP A 718 -8.85 -2.71 -8.93
N GLU A 719 -8.48 -2.89 -10.19
CA GLU A 719 -8.69 -1.89 -11.23
C GLU A 719 -9.10 -2.55 -12.54
N LYS A 720 -9.94 -1.88 -13.30
CA LYS A 720 -10.12 -2.16 -14.73
C LYS A 720 -9.82 -0.88 -15.49
N ALA A 721 -8.58 -0.78 -15.95
CA ALA A 721 -8.07 0.34 -16.71
C ALA A 721 -8.58 0.31 -18.15
N ALA A 722 -8.98 1.47 -18.67
CA ALA A 722 -9.44 1.65 -20.04
C ALA A 722 -8.90 2.96 -20.62
N ARG A 723 -8.61 2.98 -21.93
CA ARG A 723 -8.13 4.19 -22.63
C ARG A 723 -9.28 5.18 -22.86
N ASP A 724 -8.96 6.43 -23.14
CA ASP A 724 -9.98 7.45 -23.45
C ASP A 724 -10.72 7.12 -24.76
N SER A 725 -9.97 6.66 -25.77
CA SER A 725 -10.49 6.23 -27.06
C SER A 725 -11.22 4.88 -27.04
N GLU A 726 -11.31 4.23 -25.88
CA GLU A 726 -11.95 2.92 -25.77
C GLU A 726 -13.46 3.06 -25.92
N SER A 727 -14.01 2.38 -26.93
CA SER A 727 -15.44 2.37 -27.24
C SER A 727 -16.06 0.99 -27.10
N ASP A 728 -15.24 -0.06 -26.93
CA ASP A 728 -15.74 -1.38 -26.60
C ASP A 728 -16.23 -1.40 -25.16
N ASP A 729 -17.54 -1.37 -25.03
CA ASP A 729 -18.25 -1.47 -23.77
C ASP A 729 -17.84 -2.73 -22.96
N ALA A 730 -17.31 -3.81 -23.56
CA ALA A 730 -16.80 -4.96 -22.80
C ALA A 730 -15.52 -4.65 -21.98
N ARG A 731 -14.75 -3.64 -22.41
CA ARG A 731 -13.50 -3.24 -21.76
C ARG A 731 -13.70 -2.16 -20.71
N ILE A 732 -14.82 -1.44 -20.75
CA ILE A 732 -15.21 -0.46 -19.73
C ILE A 732 -16.05 -1.16 -18.65
N ALA A 733 -15.54 -1.19 -17.42
CA ALA A 733 -16.23 -1.84 -16.31
C ALA A 733 -17.45 -1.05 -15.85
N THR A 734 -18.58 -1.74 -15.67
CA THR A 734 -19.71 -1.17 -14.92
C THR A 734 -19.38 -1.13 -13.42
N ARG A 735 -20.05 -0.27 -12.65
CA ARG A 735 -19.88 -0.22 -11.19
C ARG A 735 -20.19 -1.56 -10.53
N THR A 736 -21.29 -2.21 -10.94
CA THR A 736 -21.66 -3.53 -10.41
C THR A 736 -20.62 -4.59 -10.73
N GLU A 737 -20.12 -4.65 -11.97
CA GLU A 737 -19.05 -5.56 -12.36
C GLU A 737 -17.79 -5.37 -11.50
N ALA A 738 -17.36 -4.12 -11.33
CA ALA A 738 -16.19 -3.79 -10.52
C ALA A 738 -16.34 -4.26 -9.08
N TRP A 739 -17.47 -3.96 -8.45
CA TRP A 739 -17.73 -4.36 -7.08
C TRP A 739 -17.85 -5.88 -6.91
N THR A 740 -18.51 -6.60 -7.82
CA THR A 740 -18.59 -8.05 -7.72
C THR A 740 -17.20 -8.70 -7.80
N LYS A 741 -16.31 -8.18 -8.66
CA LYS A 741 -14.92 -8.66 -8.75
C LYS A 741 -14.09 -8.29 -7.52
N ALA A 742 -14.22 -7.06 -7.03
CA ALA A 742 -13.52 -6.62 -5.82
C ALA A 742 -13.98 -7.37 -4.57
N VAL A 743 -15.27 -7.70 -4.45
CA VAL A 743 -15.77 -8.56 -3.36
C VAL A 743 -15.18 -9.97 -3.48
N PHE A 744 -15.15 -10.56 -4.68
CA PHE A 744 -14.50 -11.85 -4.88
C PHE A 744 -13.02 -11.81 -4.46
N ALA A 745 -12.28 -10.78 -4.89
CA ALA A 745 -10.90 -10.54 -4.46
C ALA A 745 -10.76 -10.44 -2.94
N ALA A 746 -11.64 -9.66 -2.30
CA ALA A 746 -11.60 -9.43 -0.86
C ALA A 746 -11.85 -10.73 -0.08
N VAL A 747 -12.81 -11.55 -0.51
CA VAL A 747 -13.11 -12.83 0.13
C VAL A 747 -11.94 -13.81 -0.01
N VAL A 748 -11.29 -13.87 -1.18
CA VAL A 748 -10.07 -14.65 -1.40
C VAL A 748 -8.93 -14.19 -0.50
N ILE A 749 -8.66 -12.88 -0.45
CA ILE A 749 -7.57 -12.32 0.37
C ILE A 749 -7.82 -12.55 1.87
N SER A 750 -9.06 -12.39 2.35
CA SER A 750 -9.42 -12.69 3.74
C SER A 750 -9.21 -14.18 4.04
N GLY A 751 -9.60 -15.06 3.13
CA GLY A 751 -9.40 -16.50 3.27
C GLY A 751 -7.93 -16.90 3.40
N LEU A 752 -7.04 -16.24 2.64
CA LEU A 752 -5.60 -16.48 2.71
C LEU A 752 -4.97 -15.97 4.00
N THR A 753 -5.35 -14.77 4.44
CA THR A 753 -4.62 -14.03 5.47
C THR A 753 -5.27 -14.07 6.85
N SER A 754 -6.54 -14.50 6.94
CA SER A 754 -7.40 -14.33 8.11
C SER A 754 -7.46 -12.88 8.63
N CYS A 755 -7.13 -11.90 7.79
CA CYS A 755 -7.18 -10.48 8.10
C CYS A 755 -8.57 -9.90 7.83
N LYS A 756 -8.83 -8.73 8.43
CA LYS A 756 -10.02 -7.93 8.15
C LYS A 756 -9.83 -7.19 6.82
N LEU A 757 -10.90 -7.03 6.05
CA LEU A 757 -10.87 -6.20 4.86
C LEU A 757 -11.89 -5.07 4.89
N TYR A 758 -11.43 -3.90 4.46
CA TYR A 758 -12.29 -2.76 4.16
C TYR A 758 -12.21 -2.44 2.67
N VAL A 759 -13.34 -2.50 1.98
CA VAL A 759 -13.45 -2.34 0.52
C VAL A 759 -14.16 -1.02 0.20
N THR A 760 -13.52 -0.15 -0.57
CA THR A 760 -14.08 1.18 -0.89
C THR A 760 -13.65 1.70 -2.26
N GLU A 761 -14.50 2.49 -2.90
CA GLU A 761 -14.14 3.32 -4.07
C GLU A 761 -13.38 4.59 -3.66
N ARG A 762 -13.42 4.94 -2.37
CA ARG A 762 -12.77 6.15 -1.86
C ARG A 762 -11.28 5.91 -1.69
N PRO A 763 -10.45 6.90 -2.04
CA PRO A 763 -9.01 6.78 -1.88
C PRO A 763 -8.60 6.63 -0.42
N TYR A 764 -9.27 7.31 0.51
CA TYR A 764 -8.98 7.27 1.95
C TYR A 764 -9.87 6.27 2.67
N LEU A 765 -9.36 5.75 3.79
CA LEU A 765 -10.13 4.91 4.69
C LEU A 765 -11.14 5.81 5.46
N PRO A 766 -12.45 5.73 5.19
CA PRO A 766 -13.44 6.68 5.69
C PRO A 766 -14.03 6.23 7.03
N ILE A 767 -13.17 5.73 7.92
CA ILE A 767 -13.51 5.34 9.29
C ILE A 767 -12.55 6.01 10.25
N SER A 768 -13.07 6.47 11.39
CA SER A 768 -12.28 7.17 12.41
C SER A 768 -11.34 6.21 13.15
N ASP A 769 -11.79 4.97 13.39
CA ASP A 769 -11.02 3.95 14.07
C ASP A 769 -11.21 2.56 13.40
N PRO A 770 -10.16 2.02 12.75
CA PRO A 770 -10.16 0.66 12.22
C PRO A 770 -10.44 -0.45 13.25
N ALA A 771 -10.15 -0.22 14.53
CA ALA A 771 -10.39 -1.20 15.60
C ALA A 771 -11.90 -1.45 15.85
N GLU A 772 -12.77 -0.53 15.41
CA GLU A 772 -14.22 -0.67 15.52
C GLU A 772 -14.84 -1.56 14.44
N LEU A 773 -14.06 -1.99 13.43
CA LEU A 773 -14.56 -2.87 12.37
C LEU A 773 -14.96 -4.24 12.91
N LYS A 774 -16.27 -4.46 13.00
CA LYS A 774 -16.83 -5.66 13.59
C LYS A 774 -16.71 -6.87 12.67
N ALA A 775 -17.18 -6.74 11.44
CA ALA A 775 -17.21 -7.84 10.50
C ALA A 775 -15.80 -8.22 9.99
N THR A 776 -15.71 -9.40 9.39
CA THR A 776 -14.49 -9.86 8.71
C THR A 776 -14.22 -9.05 7.43
N ILE A 777 -15.25 -8.74 6.64
CA ILE A 777 -15.14 -7.85 5.48
C ILE A 777 -16.23 -6.78 5.59
N THR A 778 -15.85 -5.51 5.43
CA THR A 778 -16.76 -4.36 5.39
C THR A 778 -16.68 -3.67 4.03
N LEU A 779 -17.83 -3.31 3.48
CA LEU A 779 -17.99 -2.71 2.15
C LEU A 779 -18.55 -1.29 2.29
N ASP A 780 -17.82 -0.29 1.79
CA ASP A 780 -18.22 1.12 1.81
C ASP A 780 -19.10 1.49 0.60
N GLY A 781 -20.42 1.50 0.82
CA GLY A 781 -21.39 1.90 -0.19
C GLY A 781 -21.46 0.99 -1.44
N PRO A 782 -21.48 -0.35 -1.31
CA PRO A 782 -21.59 -1.26 -2.45
C PRO A 782 -22.90 -1.06 -3.24
N PRO A 783 -22.96 -1.47 -4.52
CA PRO A 783 -24.20 -1.50 -5.29
C PRO A 783 -25.27 -2.36 -4.60
N PRO A 784 -26.54 -1.89 -4.48
CA PRO A 784 -27.62 -2.67 -3.87
C PRO A 784 -27.86 -4.04 -4.51
N ALA A 785 -27.46 -4.19 -5.78
CA ALA A 785 -27.51 -5.46 -6.50
C ALA A 785 -26.72 -6.59 -5.82
N LEU A 786 -25.72 -6.28 -4.98
CA LEU A 786 -24.93 -7.28 -4.26
C LEU A 786 -25.66 -7.94 -3.09
N ARG A 787 -26.86 -7.48 -2.72
CA ARG A 787 -27.58 -7.99 -1.54
C ARG A 787 -27.76 -9.51 -1.53
N GLY A 788 -28.08 -10.12 -2.67
CA GLY A 788 -28.25 -11.56 -2.81
C GLY A 788 -26.94 -12.33 -2.65
N LEU A 789 -25.82 -11.76 -3.10
CA LEU A 789 -24.48 -12.31 -2.88
C LEU A 789 -24.09 -12.31 -1.40
N LEU A 790 -24.54 -11.30 -0.65
CA LEU A 790 -24.17 -11.04 0.73
C LEU A 790 -25.18 -11.62 1.75
N GLY A 791 -26.13 -12.46 1.32
CA GLY A 791 -27.11 -13.10 2.20
C GLY A 791 -28.09 -12.12 2.84
N GLU A 792 -28.74 -11.29 2.02
CA GLU A 792 -29.69 -10.22 2.39
C GLU A 792 -29.11 -9.00 3.11
N ARG A 793 -27.86 -9.07 3.56
CA ARG A 793 -27.08 -7.94 4.06
C ARG A 793 -26.58 -7.09 2.89
N THR A 794 -26.23 -5.83 3.15
CA THR A 794 -25.84 -4.92 2.07
C THR A 794 -24.38 -4.54 2.09
N ASP A 795 -23.68 -4.66 3.21
CA ASP A 795 -22.42 -3.93 3.44
C ASP A 795 -21.33 -4.72 4.17
N PHE A 796 -21.52 -6.02 4.45
CA PHE A 796 -20.46 -6.81 5.09
C PHE A 796 -20.55 -8.33 4.84
N VAL A 797 -19.41 -9.01 4.98
CA VAL A 797 -19.29 -10.47 5.05
C VAL A 797 -18.81 -10.85 6.45
N SER A 798 -19.56 -11.74 7.11
CA SER A 798 -19.28 -12.25 8.45
C SER A 798 -18.64 -13.63 8.35
N LEU A 799 -17.71 -13.97 9.24
CA LEU A 799 -17.12 -15.31 9.30
C LEU A 799 -18.08 -16.36 9.87
N TYR A 800 -19.09 -15.93 10.62
CA TYR A 800 -20.02 -16.76 11.36
C TYR A 800 -20.67 -17.89 10.53
N GLY A 801 -20.69 -19.10 11.09
CA GLY A 801 -21.42 -20.27 10.61
C GLY A 801 -20.77 -21.61 11.00
N ARG A 802 -19.44 -21.72 10.92
CA ARG A 802 -18.71 -22.98 11.14
C ARG A 802 -18.81 -23.46 12.58
N GLU A 803 -18.80 -22.54 13.53
CA GLU A 803 -19.05 -22.76 14.96
C GLU A 803 -20.49 -23.21 15.28
N ARG A 804 -21.37 -23.32 14.27
CA ARG A 804 -22.71 -23.91 14.36
C ARG A 804 -22.91 -25.13 13.44
N GLY A 805 -21.82 -25.73 12.96
CA GLY A 805 -21.86 -26.86 12.03
C GLY A 805 -22.28 -26.50 10.60
N GLN A 806 -22.32 -25.20 10.26
CA GLN A 806 -22.70 -24.70 8.93
C GLN A 806 -21.47 -24.24 8.14
N ARG A 807 -21.65 -23.87 6.87
CA ARG A 807 -20.59 -23.16 6.12
C ARG A 807 -20.43 -21.74 6.69
N SER A 808 -19.18 -21.29 6.82
CA SER A 808 -18.88 -19.92 7.26
C SER A 808 -19.46 -18.90 6.28
N GLY A 809 -19.72 -17.67 6.73
CA GLY A 809 -20.18 -16.64 5.81
C GLY A 809 -19.14 -16.28 4.74
N LEU A 810 -17.84 -16.48 5.01
CA LEU A 810 -16.78 -16.37 4.02
C LEU A 810 -16.92 -17.43 2.91
N GLU A 811 -17.14 -18.70 3.29
CA GLU A 811 -17.38 -19.78 2.32
C GLU A 811 -18.66 -19.59 1.52
N ARG A 812 -19.74 -19.11 2.16
CA ARG A 812 -20.99 -18.80 1.46
C ARG A 812 -20.78 -17.69 0.42
N ALA A 813 -19.98 -16.66 0.75
CA ALA A 813 -19.65 -15.59 -0.18
C ALA A 813 -18.78 -16.10 -1.35
N LEU A 814 -17.82 -17.01 -1.12
CA LEU A 814 -17.07 -17.66 -2.20
C LEU A 814 -17.96 -18.53 -3.06
N ASP A 815 -18.80 -19.37 -2.46
CA ASP A 815 -19.76 -20.24 -3.14
C ASP A 815 -20.64 -19.42 -4.08
N LEU A 816 -21.34 -18.41 -3.56
CA LEU A 816 -22.25 -17.58 -4.34
C LEU A 816 -21.50 -16.74 -5.39
N SER A 817 -20.31 -16.21 -5.06
CA SER A 817 -19.55 -15.41 -6.02
C SER A 817 -18.99 -16.24 -7.16
N ALA A 818 -18.49 -17.44 -6.87
CA ALA A 818 -17.99 -18.36 -7.89
C ALA A 818 -19.15 -18.84 -8.78
N ALA A 819 -20.26 -19.29 -8.17
CA ALA A 819 -21.46 -19.69 -8.88
C ALA A 819 -21.98 -18.60 -9.82
N LEU A 820 -22.08 -17.37 -9.32
CA LEU A 820 -22.53 -16.21 -10.09
C LEU A 820 -21.62 -15.93 -11.30
N TRP A 821 -20.29 -16.03 -11.14
CA TRP A 821 -19.36 -15.82 -12.25
C TRP A 821 -19.40 -16.95 -13.27
N THR A 822 -19.49 -18.21 -12.84
CA THR A 822 -19.68 -19.37 -13.74
C THR A 822 -20.98 -19.25 -14.54
N VAL A 823 -22.10 -18.91 -13.88
CA VAL A 823 -23.38 -18.65 -14.55
C VAL A 823 -23.27 -17.48 -15.54
N THR A 824 -22.59 -16.40 -15.15
CA THR A 824 -22.39 -15.23 -16.03
C THR A 824 -21.53 -15.57 -17.24
N ALA A 825 -20.54 -16.44 -17.07
CA ALA A 825 -19.63 -16.87 -18.12
C ALA A 825 -20.32 -17.80 -19.12
N ASP A 826 -21.11 -18.77 -18.65
CA ASP A 826 -21.48 -19.95 -19.46
C ASP A 826 -22.98 -20.07 -19.78
N VAL A 827 -23.87 -19.34 -19.10
CA VAL A 827 -25.30 -19.33 -19.45
C VAL A 827 -25.53 -18.37 -20.62
N HIS A 828 -25.23 -18.85 -21.82
CA HIS A 828 -25.42 -18.16 -23.10
C HIS A 828 -25.66 -19.13 -24.26
N ALA A 829 -26.01 -18.60 -25.43
CA ALA A 829 -26.10 -19.39 -26.66
C ALA A 829 -24.69 -19.76 -27.18
N PRO A 830 -24.48 -20.95 -27.77
CA PRO A 830 -23.17 -21.46 -28.18
C PRO A 830 -22.30 -20.48 -29.00
N ASN A 831 -22.93 -19.66 -29.86
CA ASN A 831 -22.24 -18.75 -30.77
C ASN A 831 -22.16 -17.30 -30.26
N ARG A 832 -22.45 -17.05 -28.97
CA ARG A 832 -22.47 -15.70 -28.40
C ARG A 832 -21.55 -15.60 -27.19
N SER A 833 -20.47 -14.84 -27.31
CA SER A 833 -19.61 -14.52 -26.18
C SER A 833 -20.36 -13.71 -25.12
N THR A 834 -20.22 -14.07 -23.84
CA THR A 834 -20.75 -13.31 -22.70
C THR A 834 -19.84 -12.13 -22.34
N LYS A 835 -20.42 -11.09 -21.73
CA LYS A 835 -19.68 -9.94 -21.18
C LYS A 835 -19.82 -9.93 -19.66
N ASP A 836 -18.78 -9.53 -18.94
CA ASP A 836 -18.79 -9.52 -17.46
C ASP A 836 -19.90 -8.65 -16.88
N LYS A 837 -20.28 -7.58 -17.59
CA LYS A 837 -21.41 -6.69 -17.24
C LYS A 837 -22.76 -7.41 -17.07
N TYR A 838 -22.95 -8.59 -17.67
CA TYR A 838 -24.19 -9.37 -17.49
C TYR A 838 -24.35 -9.88 -16.06
N VAL A 839 -23.31 -9.84 -15.25
CA VAL A 839 -23.40 -10.12 -13.80
C VAL A 839 -24.48 -9.29 -13.11
N ALA A 840 -24.75 -8.06 -13.58
CA ALA A 840 -25.79 -7.21 -13.01
C ALA A 840 -27.19 -7.80 -13.23
N GLU A 841 -27.45 -8.40 -14.40
CA GLU A 841 -28.70 -9.10 -14.70
C GLU A 841 -28.83 -10.37 -13.86
N ARG A 842 -27.75 -11.16 -13.76
CA ARG A 842 -27.72 -12.39 -12.95
C ARG A 842 -27.96 -12.09 -11.46
N LEU A 843 -27.37 -11.02 -10.92
CA LEU A 843 -27.68 -10.53 -9.58
C LEU A 843 -29.14 -10.10 -9.45
N GLY A 844 -29.73 -9.47 -10.47
CA GLY A 844 -31.16 -9.12 -10.48
C GLY A 844 -32.06 -10.35 -10.27
N THR A 845 -31.76 -11.45 -10.98
CA THR A 845 -32.47 -12.72 -10.81
C THR A 845 -32.21 -13.33 -9.44
N LEU A 846 -30.97 -13.33 -8.96
CA LEU A 846 -30.61 -13.83 -7.62
C LEU A 846 -31.37 -13.09 -6.51
N ASN A 847 -31.56 -11.78 -6.65
CA ASN A 847 -32.26 -10.95 -5.65
C ASN A 847 -33.79 -11.13 -5.65
N THR A 848 -34.37 -11.62 -6.75
CA THR A 848 -35.83 -11.62 -6.95
C THR A 848 -36.44 -13.01 -7.02
N SER A 849 -35.65 -14.03 -7.35
CA SER A 849 -36.11 -15.41 -7.48
C SER A 849 -35.48 -16.31 -6.42
N PRO A 850 -36.29 -16.95 -5.54
CA PRO A 850 -35.77 -17.97 -4.61
C PRO A 850 -35.29 -19.23 -5.34
N LEU A 851 -35.56 -19.35 -6.64
CA LEU A 851 -35.15 -20.45 -7.51
C LEU A 851 -34.20 -19.96 -8.62
N ALA A 852 -33.36 -18.97 -8.31
CA ALA A 852 -32.43 -18.39 -9.29
C ALA A 852 -31.54 -19.46 -9.95
N GLY A 853 -30.97 -20.38 -9.16
CA GLY A 853 -30.17 -21.49 -9.67
C GLY A 853 -30.91 -22.39 -10.67
N ALA A 854 -32.12 -22.84 -10.33
CA ALA A 854 -32.98 -23.59 -11.25
C ALA A 854 -33.35 -22.79 -12.52
N THR A 855 -33.51 -21.47 -12.39
CA THR A 855 -33.75 -20.57 -13.53
C THR A 855 -32.57 -20.60 -14.49
N PHE A 856 -31.33 -20.46 -13.99
CA PHE A 856 -30.12 -20.50 -14.81
C PHE A 856 -29.87 -21.87 -15.42
N TYR A 857 -30.09 -22.94 -14.67
CA TYR A 857 -30.01 -24.32 -15.17
C TYR A 857 -30.93 -24.53 -16.37
N LYS A 858 -32.21 -24.13 -16.24
CA LYS A 858 -33.19 -24.24 -17.32
C LYS A 858 -32.86 -23.33 -18.51
N GLU A 859 -32.35 -22.13 -18.24
CA GLU A 859 -31.92 -21.19 -19.27
C GLU A 859 -30.77 -21.77 -20.10
N PHE A 860 -29.78 -22.41 -19.46
CA PHE A 860 -28.69 -23.10 -20.16
C PHE A 860 -29.22 -24.18 -21.12
N GLY A 861 -30.10 -25.07 -20.63
CA GLY A 861 -30.68 -26.12 -21.46
C GLY A 861 -31.50 -25.56 -22.63
N ARG A 862 -32.24 -24.46 -22.42
CA ARG A 862 -32.97 -23.78 -23.50
C ARG A 862 -32.04 -23.19 -24.57
N LEU A 863 -30.87 -22.70 -24.17
CA LEU A 863 -29.90 -22.06 -25.07
C LEU A 863 -28.99 -23.07 -25.79
N ASN A 864 -28.88 -24.30 -25.28
CA ASN A 864 -27.97 -25.34 -25.74
C ASN A 864 -28.73 -26.64 -26.12
N ASP A 865 -29.83 -26.51 -26.86
CA ASP A 865 -30.57 -27.63 -27.47
C ASP A 865 -30.98 -28.76 -26.50
N GLY A 866 -31.35 -28.40 -25.26
CA GLY A 866 -31.80 -29.33 -24.24
C GLY A 866 -30.67 -30.06 -23.50
N GLN A 867 -29.41 -29.69 -23.72
CA GLN A 867 -28.28 -30.24 -22.98
C GLN A 867 -28.34 -29.87 -21.49
N SER A 868 -27.96 -30.82 -20.63
CA SER A 868 -27.71 -30.52 -19.22
C SER A 868 -26.41 -29.73 -19.06
N PRO A 869 -26.32 -28.81 -18.08
CA PRO A 869 -25.07 -28.20 -17.67
C PRO A 869 -24.00 -29.25 -17.35
N TYR A 870 -22.74 -28.91 -17.68
CA TYR A 870 -21.58 -29.69 -17.25
C TYR A 870 -21.39 -29.58 -15.72
N PRO A 871 -20.63 -30.49 -15.07
CA PRO A 871 -20.65 -30.65 -13.61
C PRO A 871 -20.45 -29.36 -12.81
N VAL A 872 -19.45 -28.54 -13.17
CA VAL A 872 -19.16 -27.29 -12.45
C VAL A 872 -20.31 -26.28 -12.58
N LEU A 873 -20.90 -26.11 -13.76
CA LEU A 873 -22.07 -25.24 -13.95
C LEU A 873 -23.32 -25.80 -13.28
N ALA A 874 -23.48 -27.13 -13.21
CA ALA A 874 -24.55 -27.76 -12.45
C ALA A 874 -24.41 -27.41 -10.95
N THR A 875 -23.21 -27.58 -10.38
CA THR A 875 -22.92 -27.19 -8.99
C THR A 875 -23.13 -25.68 -8.77
N ALA A 876 -22.76 -24.83 -9.73
CA ALA A 876 -23.04 -23.40 -9.66
C ALA A 876 -24.54 -23.07 -9.60
N CYS A 877 -25.40 -23.90 -10.21
CA CYS A 877 -26.85 -23.73 -10.16
C CYS A 877 -27.49 -24.35 -8.91
N GLU A 878 -26.81 -25.29 -8.24
CA GLU A 878 -27.25 -25.93 -6.99
C GLU A 878 -26.97 -25.05 -5.77
N VAL A 879 -25.82 -24.35 -5.80
CA VAL A 879 -25.43 -23.31 -4.84
C VAL A 879 -26.37 -22.10 -4.97
#